data_AF-A0A3M1VSG5-F1
#
_entry.id   AF-A0A3M1VSG5-F1
#
_cell.length_a   1.000
_cell.length_b   1.000
_cell.length_c   1.000
_cell.angle_alpha   90.00
_cell.angle_beta   90.00
_cell.angle_gamma   90.00
#
_symmetry.space_group_name_H-M   'P 1'
#
loop_
_entity.id
_entity.type
_entity.pdbx_description
1 polymer ?
#
loop_
_entity_poly.entity_id
_entity_poly.type
_entity_poly.pdbx_seq_one_letter_code
_entity_poly.pdbx_strand_id
1 'polypeptide(L)'
;MSSLKPDKVIEKEVGELTLPAVRRGKSLLIIAVILLLTVTAFFIVTVTGSQLSTAREFSIKKQLVKSGSPWAVQLVKSEIAYEKWLMQHASDSELYIFKGVVGFVLSSALKREVSSKKSIFGNAISRSFEAALLRISFFILASWRLWLLAILTAIYLGIKSWKVHKGDDLLGQSGNGRLFYSGINARLENLTSEGIPDIHRVGLACPEKESESRTRNSAIGKLLDAYGALNDTNITLAAIILKHSDWAGFIVDGATELPVTEFNLAATSLEVLNKALAVHALYQKTGALPSQLPWEEQPVSTNQQELMLIAEQQQRVTSLKEYGRLLEYALDRVLTPAMRQIISEIPAEEIATLVLAHQAGKVLAYTPAGGSWFKESKFEQLSARAVLHSVAAYGQEYDYYTRTNLRQALIYGSRSTVFGPVRLPVDISARALAMRQWVEILMATPANLVPTADEVELFGLVRESFTLWQATFFDRIVAGDQKFSGVFAPRGVNLVFFSLAAIIESLESCFDKQALDRLMYLIELAGKRQAELIRNLEKSDDEALTIPIYERIPVPVSESEIQKLSKHHQIDPDSLRHWSALRYILSAHGFLARRVGDRTVPESGVTFVVFESNQSTTEAGKSELIGRAAQVVFRGNPFQEHFGPHWRDKFTAVNSAVIAETPEEYQRVLNGRTEPGQTENEAVNG
;
A
#
# COMPACT_ATOMS: atom_id res chain seq x y z
N MET A 1 -37.36 16.03 44.95
CA MET A 1 -37.30 17.51 44.97
C MET A 1 -36.21 17.94 45.94
N SER A 2 -35.02 18.20 45.41
CA SER A 2 -33.95 18.99 46.05
C SER A 2 -32.98 19.36 44.93
N SER A 3 -32.92 20.66 44.63
CA SER A 3 -32.17 21.24 43.52
C SER A 3 -30.67 21.21 43.80
N LEU A 4 -29.93 20.46 42.99
CA LEU A 4 -28.50 20.67 42.82
C LEU A 4 -28.28 21.16 41.39
N LYS A 5 -27.79 22.40 41.32
CA LYS A 5 -27.35 23.07 40.09
C LYS A 5 -26.17 22.29 39.50
N PRO A 6 -26.09 22.08 38.17
CA PRO A 6 -24.90 21.53 37.56
C PRO A 6 -23.81 22.61 37.50
N ASP A 7 -22.66 22.29 38.08
CA ASP A 7 -21.46 23.09 37.98
C ASP A 7 -20.98 23.16 36.52
N LYS A 8 -20.88 24.40 36.03
CA LYS A 8 -20.15 24.76 34.81
C LYS A 8 -18.66 24.59 35.08
N VAL A 9 -18.06 23.50 34.62
CA VAL A 9 -16.59 23.32 34.68
C VAL A 9 -16.09 22.62 33.41
N ILE A 10 -15.29 23.38 32.64
CA ILE A 10 -14.33 23.01 31.58
C ILE A 10 -14.91 22.73 30.18
N GLU A 11 -15.35 23.80 29.52
CA GLU A 11 -15.00 24.02 28.10
C GLU A 11 -13.66 24.75 28.07
N LYS A 12 -12.54 24.01 28.02
CA LYS A 12 -11.25 24.59 27.63
C LYS A 12 -10.38 23.51 26.99
N GLU A 13 -9.97 23.80 25.77
CA GLU A 13 -8.93 23.12 24.99
C GLU A 13 -9.29 21.73 24.42
N VAL A 14 -10.28 21.71 23.52
CA VAL A 14 -10.13 20.89 22.31
C VAL A 14 -9.09 21.59 21.44
N GLY A 15 -7.82 21.27 21.70
CA GLY A 15 -6.73 21.67 20.81
C GLY A 15 -7.02 21.12 19.42
N GLU A 16 -7.21 22.02 18.46
CA GLU A 16 -7.12 21.68 17.05
C GLU A 16 -5.83 20.89 16.84
N LEU A 17 -5.97 19.59 16.55
CA LEU A 17 -4.93 18.77 15.95
C LEU A 17 -4.65 19.33 14.54
N THR A 18 -4.00 20.48 14.52
CA THR A 18 -3.41 21.03 13.31
C THR A 18 -2.42 19.99 12.81
N LEU A 19 -2.62 19.48 11.59
CA LEU A 19 -1.61 18.77 10.81
C LEU A 19 -0.55 19.82 10.39
N PRO A 20 0.58 20.05 11.11
CA PRO A 20 1.29 21.32 10.93
C PRO A 20 2.62 21.19 10.20
N ALA A 21 3.20 20.01 9.96
CA ALA A 21 4.57 19.95 9.43
C ALA A 21 4.63 19.76 7.91
N VAL A 22 3.96 18.73 7.37
CA VAL A 22 4.16 18.32 5.96
C VAL A 22 3.39 19.21 4.98
N ARG A 23 2.18 19.67 5.35
CA ARG A 23 1.44 20.65 4.53
C ARG A 23 2.12 22.01 4.55
N ARG A 24 2.64 22.47 5.69
CA ARG A 24 3.35 23.77 5.77
C ARG A 24 4.57 23.81 4.87
N GLY A 25 5.34 22.71 4.75
CA GLY A 25 6.48 22.64 3.83
C GLY A 25 6.10 22.80 2.35
N LYS A 26 5.00 22.15 1.92
CA LYS A 26 4.48 22.28 0.54
C LYS A 26 3.91 23.67 0.27
N SER A 27 3.14 24.21 1.21
CA SER A 27 2.59 25.57 1.11
C SER A 27 3.70 26.63 1.09
N LEU A 28 4.74 26.49 1.91
CA LEU A 28 5.88 27.42 1.95
C LEU A 28 6.68 27.39 0.65
N LEU A 29 6.92 26.21 0.06
CA LEU A 29 7.59 26.11 -1.23
C LEU A 29 6.77 26.79 -2.34
N ILE A 30 5.46 26.51 -2.39
CA ILE A 30 4.57 27.12 -3.39
C ILE A 30 4.49 28.64 -3.19
N ILE A 31 4.36 29.12 -1.96
CA ILE A 31 4.35 30.56 -1.65
C ILE A 31 5.69 31.19 -2.03
N ALA A 32 6.82 30.54 -1.74
CA ALA A 32 8.14 31.05 -2.11
C ALA A 32 8.34 31.12 -3.63
N VAL A 33 7.88 30.11 -4.37
CA VAL A 33 7.92 30.10 -5.85
C VAL A 33 7.00 31.17 -6.42
N ILE A 34 5.78 31.30 -5.92
CA ILE A 34 4.85 32.36 -6.36
C ILE A 34 5.48 33.72 -6.09
N LEU A 35 5.97 33.97 -4.87
CA LEU A 35 6.55 35.26 -4.49
C LEU A 35 7.80 35.59 -5.32
N LEU A 36 8.63 34.59 -5.63
CA LEU A 36 9.76 34.74 -6.55
C LEU A 36 9.29 35.10 -7.97
N LEU A 37 8.26 34.43 -8.49
CA LEU A 37 7.69 34.72 -9.80
C LEU A 37 7.04 36.11 -9.85
N THR A 38 6.32 36.53 -8.80
CA THR A 38 5.72 37.88 -8.74
C THR A 38 6.77 38.96 -8.66
N VAL A 39 7.83 38.76 -7.86
CA VAL A 39 8.96 39.69 -7.79
C VAL A 39 9.68 39.77 -9.14
N THR A 40 9.92 38.63 -9.79
CA THR A 40 10.56 38.56 -11.11
C THR A 40 9.72 39.24 -12.18
N ALA A 41 8.40 38.99 -12.21
CA ALA A 41 7.47 39.60 -13.15
C ALA A 41 7.34 41.12 -12.92
N PHE A 42 7.25 41.57 -11.67
CA PHE A 42 7.25 42.99 -11.32
C PHE A 42 8.56 43.67 -11.76
N PHE A 43 9.70 42.98 -11.58
CA PHE A 43 11.01 43.46 -12.03
C PHE A 43 11.09 43.55 -13.55
N ILE A 44 10.59 42.54 -14.29
CA ILE A 44 10.56 42.55 -15.76
C ILE A 44 9.68 43.69 -16.28
N VAL A 45 8.50 43.91 -15.70
CA VAL A 45 7.56 44.98 -16.11
C VAL A 45 8.14 46.37 -15.83
N THR A 46 8.82 46.55 -14.69
CA THR A 46 9.45 47.84 -14.35
C THR A 46 10.72 48.12 -15.15
N VAL A 47 11.51 47.09 -15.50
CA VAL A 47 12.69 47.21 -16.38
C VAL A 47 12.29 47.45 -17.84
N THR A 48 11.29 46.73 -18.36
CA THR A 48 10.83 46.93 -19.75
C THR A 48 10.10 48.27 -19.96
N GLY A 49 9.42 48.79 -18.94
CA GLY A 49 8.78 50.12 -18.98
C GLY A 49 9.74 51.31 -18.85
N SER A 50 10.99 51.09 -18.43
CA SER A 50 12.00 52.15 -18.20
C SER A 50 13.09 52.16 -19.27
N GLN A 51 12.72 52.17 -20.55
CA GLN A 51 13.65 52.53 -21.62
C GLN A 51 14.01 54.02 -21.55
N LEU A 52 14.91 54.39 -20.65
CA LEU A 52 15.64 55.64 -20.77
C LEU A 52 16.75 55.43 -21.81
N SER A 53 16.76 56.25 -22.86
CA SER A 53 17.92 56.32 -23.75
C SER A 53 19.16 56.70 -22.92
N THR A 54 20.31 56.12 -23.25
CA THR A 54 21.61 56.39 -22.60
C THR A 54 21.91 57.89 -22.47
N ALA A 55 21.42 58.69 -23.44
CA ALA A 55 21.50 60.15 -23.42
C ALA A 55 20.72 60.80 -22.27
N ARG A 56 19.53 60.29 -21.93
CA ARG A 56 18.71 60.79 -20.84
C ARG A 56 19.31 60.44 -19.48
N GLU A 57 19.84 59.24 -19.33
CA GLU A 57 20.53 58.82 -18.11
C GLU A 57 21.77 59.69 -17.84
N PHE A 58 22.59 59.92 -18.87
CA PHE A 58 23.77 60.81 -18.76
C PHE A 58 23.38 62.25 -18.38
N SER A 59 22.27 62.76 -18.94
CA SER A 59 21.72 64.08 -18.56
C SER A 59 21.31 64.13 -17.09
N ILE A 60 20.62 63.09 -16.59
CA ILE A 60 20.21 63.00 -15.19
C ILE A 60 21.43 62.93 -14.25
N LYS A 61 22.44 62.09 -14.56
CA LYS A 61 23.70 62.01 -13.80
C LYS A 61 24.38 63.37 -13.73
N LYS A 62 24.47 64.09 -14.86
CA LYS A 62 25.06 65.43 -14.92
C LYS A 62 24.29 66.46 -14.10
N GLN A 63 22.95 66.41 -14.10
CA GLN A 63 22.10 67.30 -13.31
C GLN A 63 22.22 67.03 -11.80
N LEU A 64 22.24 65.75 -11.40
CA LEU A 64 22.45 65.36 -10.00
C LEU A 64 23.83 65.76 -9.47
N VAL A 65 24.89 65.61 -10.26
CA VAL A 65 26.23 66.08 -9.87
C VAL A 65 26.30 67.60 -9.81
N LYS A 66 25.64 68.30 -10.75
CA LYS A 66 25.57 69.77 -10.76
C LYS A 66 24.79 70.37 -9.60
N SER A 67 23.90 69.62 -8.94
CA SER A 67 23.18 70.12 -7.75
C SER A 67 24.14 70.41 -6.58
N GLY A 68 25.38 69.90 -6.62
CA GLY A 68 26.40 70.10 -5.59
C GLY A 68 26.10 69.35 -4.28
N SER A 69 25.05 68.55 -4.26
CA SER A 69 24.57 67.85 -3.07
C SER A 69 25.43 66.61 -2.78
N PRO A 70 26.07 66.51 -1.60
CA PRO A 70 27.01 65.42 -1.31
C PRO A 70 26.42 64.01 -1.50
N TRP A 71 25.14 63.82 -1.16
CA TRP A 71 24.46 62.53 -1.28
C TRP A 71 24.21 62.14 -2.74
N ALA A 72 23.83 63.09 -3.60
CA ALA A 72 23.55 62.86 -5.01
C ALA A 72 24.85 62.50 -5.75
N VAL A 73 25.95 63.19 -5.42
CA VAL A 73 27.30 62.87 -5.91
C VAL A 73 27.71 61.47 -5.48
N GLN A 74 27.47 61.10 -4.21
CA GLN A 74 27.81 59.77 -3.71
C GLN A 74 26.96 58.66 -4.36
N LEU A 75 25.67 58.93 -4.63
CA LEU A 75 24.78 57.99 -5.31
C LEU A 75 25.26 57.73 -6.74
N VAL A 76 25.57 58.78 -7.51
CA VAL A 76 26.12 58.66 -8.88
C VAL A 76 27.48 57.95 -8.86
N LYS A 77 28.36 58.26 -7.91
CA LYS A 77 29.65 57.57 -7.78
C LYS A 77 29.50 56.08 -7.48
N SER A 78 28.56 55.71 -6.62
CA SER A 78 28.27 54.31 -6.27
C SER A 78 27.70 53.56 -7.46
N GLU A 79 26.79 54.19 -8.20
CA GLU A 79 26.20 53.65 -9.42
C GLU A 79 27.26 53.36 -10.48
N ILE A 80 28.15 54.31 -10.79
CA ILE A 80 29.25 54.11 -11.76
C ILE A 80 30.15 52.93 -11.33
N ALA A 81 30.43 52.81 -10.03
CA ALA A 81 31.23 51.71 -9.51
C ALA A 81 30.53 50.34 -9.70
N TYR A 82 29.21 50.28 -9.45
CA TYR A 82 28.41 49.06 -9.65
C TYR A 82 28.26 48.70 -11.12
N GLU A 83 27.99 49.68 -11.99
CA GLU A 83 27.90 49.47 -13.45
C GLU A 83 29.23 48.94 -13.99
N LYS A 84 30.36 49.53 -13.59
CA LYS A 84 31.70 49.07 -13.98
C LYS A 84 31.95 47.63 -13.56
N TRP A 85 31.56 47.27 -12.34
CA TRP A 85 31.71 45.91 -11.84
C TRP A 85 30.85 44.92 -12.65
N LEU A 86 29.58 45.27 -12.90
CA LEU A 86 28.66 44.43 -13.68
C LEU A 86 29.11 44.29 -15.14
N MET A 87 29.63 45.33 -15.77
CA MET A 87 30.21 45.23 -17.12
C MET A 87 31.37 44.23 -17.22
N GLN A 88 32.07 43.99 -16.11
CA GLN A 88 33.20 43.05 -16.07
C GLN A 88 32.78 41.62 -15.76
N HIS A 89 31.69 41.41 -15.00
CA HIS A 89 31.37 40.11 -14.40
C HIS A 89 29.96 39.57 -14.73
N ALA A 90 29.05 40.43 -15.18
CA ALA A 90 27.66 40.11 -15.44
C ALA A 90 27.38 39.91 -16.94
N SER A 91 26.27 39.25 -17.28
CA SER A 91 25.78 39.16 -18.65
C SER A 91 25.14 40.47 -19.12
N ASP A 92 24.94 40.60 -20.43
CA ASP A 92 24.24 41.75 -21.01
C ASP A 92 22.81 41.91 -20.47
N SER A 93 22.13 40.80 -20.18
CA SER A 93 20.79 40.81 -19.56
C SER A 93 20.82 41.31 -18.11
N GLU A 94 21.79 40.86 -17.31
CA GLU A 94 21.97 41.32 -15.92
C GLU A 94 22.31 42.82 -15.87
N LEU A 95 23.20 43.27 -16.77
CA LEU A 95 23.55 44.68 -16.93
C LEU A 95 22.35 45.52 -17.39
N TYR A 96 21.56 45.01 -18.34
CA TYR A 96 20.34 45.67 -18.82
C TYR A 96 19.31 45.86 -17.71
N ILE A 97 19.09 44.81 -16.92
CA ILE A 97 18.19 44.82 -15.76
C ILE A 97 18.66 45.83 -14.71
N PHE A 98 19.96 45.87 -14.42
CA PHE A 98 20.54 46.87 -13.51
C PHE A 98 20.35 48.30 -14.02
N LYS A 99 20.55 48.55 -15.31
CA LYS A 99 20.36 49.86 -15.95
C LYS A 99 18.91 50.36 -15.84
N GLY A 100 17.92 49.47 -15.96
CA GLY A 100 16.52 49.81 -15.72
C GLY A 100 16.28 50.32 -14.28
N VAL A 101 16.82 49.62 -13.28
CA VAL A 101 16.75 50.05 -11.87
C VAL A 101 17.45 51.39 -11.64
N VAL A 102 18.66 51.54 -12.19
CA VAL A 102 19.43 52.78 -12.11
C VAL A 102 18.64 53.95 -12.71
N GLY A 103 18.06 53.77 -13.90
CA GLY A 103 17.25 54.79 -14.56
C GLY A 103 16.06 55.22 -13.70
N PHE A 104 15.38 54.28 -13.05
CA PHE A 104 14.29 54.55 -12.12
C PHE A 104 14.77 55.31 -10.87
N VAL A 105 15.82 54.82 -10.21
CA VAL A 105 16.40 55.42 -8.99
C VAL A 105 16.90 56.84 -9.25
N LEU A 106 17.67 57.05 -10.31
CA LEU A 106 18.21 58.37 -10.66
C LEU A 106 17.11 59.36 -11.07
N SER A 107 16.08 58.89 -11.78
CA SER A 107 14.92 59.74 -12.12
C SER A 107 14.12 60.15 -10.88
N SER A 108 13.95 59.23 -9.92
CA SER A 108 13.33 59.53 -8.61
C SER A 108 14.16 60.54 -7.82
N ALA A 109 15.48 60.30 -7.73
CA ALA A 109 16.42 61.17 -7.03
C ALA A 109 16.40 62.60 -7.59
N LEU A 110 16.42 62.74 -8.92
CA LEU A 110 16.40 64.05 -9.58
C LEU A 110 15.09 64.80 -9.34
N LYS A 111 13.92 64.13 -9.48
CA LYS A 111 12.62 64.75 -9.21
C LYS A 111 12.55 65.31 -7.79
N ARG A 112 13.15 64.61 -6.82
CA ARG A 112 13.16 65.04 -5.41
C ARG A 112 14.12 66.18 -5.16
N GLU A 113 15.31 66.14 -5.77
CA GLU A 113 16.28 67.23 -5.66
C GLU A 113 15.70 68.55 -6.20
N VAL A 114 14.95 68.49 -7.31
CA VAL A 114 14.23 69.66 -7.86
C VAL A 114 13.04 70.08 -6.98
N SER A 115 12.43 69.15 -6.24
CA SER A 115 11.22 69.38 -5.40
C SER A 115 11.52 69.71 -3.93
N SER A 116 12.76 70.06 -3.57
CA SER A 116 13.32 70.21 -2.21
C SER A 116 12.62 71.21 -1.24
N LYS A 117 11.43 71.73 -1.55
CA LYS A 117 10.65 72.64 -0.67
C LYS A 117 9.72 71.92 0.33
N LYS A 118 9.67 70.58 0.38
CA LYS A 118 8.85 69.79 1.34
C LYS A 118 9.70 68.95 2.31
N SER A 119 9.08 68.58 3.44
CA SER A 119 9.66 68.11 4.72
C SER A 119 11.05 67.44 4.68
N ILE A 120 11.93 67.92 5.57
CA ILE A 120 13.32 67.46 5.73
C ILE A 120 13.39 65.96 6.01
N PHE A 121 12.46 65.42 6.80
CA PHE A 121 12.41 64.02 7.19
C PHE A 121 12.08 63.07 6.02
N GLY A 122 11.07 63.42 5.21
CA GLY A 122 10.66 62.59 4.06
C GLY A 122 11.76 62.48 3.00
N ASN A 123 12.53 63.54 2.81
CA ASN A 123 13.67 63.54 1.89
C ASN A 123 14.82 62.66 2.41
N ALA A 124 15.10 62.66 3.72
CA ALA A 124 16.14 61.82 4.30
C ALA A 124 15.85 60.31 4.19
N ILE A 125 14.61 59.90 4.47
CA ILE A 125 14.18 58.49 4.33
C ILE A 125 14.31 58.05 2.88
N SER A 126 13.83 58.87 1.94
CA SER A 126 13.88 58.49 0.53
C SER A 126 15.28 58.41 -0.03
N ARG A 127 16.19 59.32 0.35
CA ARG A 127 17.59 59.26 -0.07
C ARG A 127 18.24 57.95 0.38
N SER A 128 17.95 57.55 1.62
CA SER A 128 18.43 56.30 2.19
C SER A 128 17.82 55.09 1.47
N PHE A 129 16.53 55.14 1.13
CA PHE A 129 15.84 54.10 0.38
C PHE A 129 16.37 53.94 -1.05
N GLU A 130 16.61 55.03 -1.76
CA GLU A 130 17.18 55.02 -3.12
C GLU A 130 18.59 54.42 -3.15
N ALA A 131 19.44 54.80 -2.18
CA ALA A 131 20.77 54.21 -2.02
C ALA A 131 20.71 52.72 -1.63
N ALA A 132 19.78 52.34 -0.76
CA ALA A 132 19.58 50.95 -0.35
C ALA A 132 19.06 50.09 -1.51
N LEU A 133 18.10 50.59 -2.29
CA LEU A 133 17.52 49.89 -3.44
C LEU A 133 18.59 49.60 -4.50
N LEU A 134 19.46 50.59 -4.78
CA LEU A 134 20.57 50.41 -5.71
C LEU A 134 21.55 49.33 -5.22
N ARG A 135 21.91 49.35 -3.93
CA ARG A 135 22.80 48.35 -3.31
C ARG A 135 22.22 46.94 -3.30
N ILE A 136 20.95 46.81 -2.90
CA ILE A 136 20.24 45.52 -2.85
C ILE A 136 20.13 44.95 -4.26
N SER A 137 19.77 45.78 -5.25
CA SER A 137 19.66 45.33 -6.64
C SER A 137 21.01 44.88 -7.20
N PHE A 138 22.08 45.63 -6.94
CA PHE A 138 23.45 45.21 -7.28
C PHE A 138 23.80 43.87 -6.62
N PHE A 139 23.57 43.71 -5.32
CA PHE A 139 23.92 42.49 -4.58
C PHE A 139 23.16 41.26 -5.08
N ILE A 140 21.85 41.41 -5.35
CA ILE A 140 21.01 40.34 -5.91
C ILE A 140 21.55 39.91 -7.27
N LEU A 141 21.83 40.85 -8.17
CA LEU A 141 22.33 40.55 -9.51
C LEU A 141 23.74 39.97 -9.49
N ALA A 142 24.64 40.58 -8.71
CA ALA A 142 26.02 40.10 -8.54
C ALA A 142 26.08 38.68 -7.97
N SER A 143 25.07 38.28 -7.19
CA SER A 143 25.00 36.96 -6.55
C SER A 143 23.97 36.02 -7.20
N TRP A 144 23.32 36.39 -8.31
CA TRP A 144 22.18 35.65 -8.86
C TRP A 144 22.54 34.20 -9.23
N ARG A 145 23.74 33.99 -9.78
CA ARG A 145 24.24 32.64 -10.12
C ARG A 145 24.41 31.74 -8.89
N LEU A 146 24.83 32.32 -7.75
CA LEU A 146 24.93 31.59 -6.48
C LEU A 146 23.55 31.25 -5.92
N TRP A 147 22.58 32.17 -6.03
CA TRP A 147 21.18 31.91 -5.67
C TRP A 147 20.58 30.78 -6.51
N LEU A 148 20.80 30.80 -7.83
CA LEU A 148 20.34 29.75 -8.73
C LEU A 148 20.93 28.38 -8.34
N LEU A 149 22.23 28.32 -8.07
CA LEU A 149 22.90 27.10 -7.62
C LEU A 149 22.33 26.60 -6.29
N ALA A 150 22.09 27.50 -5.33
CA ALA A 150 21.50 27.16 -4.03
C ALA A 150 20.07 26.61 -4.19
N ILE A 151 19.25 27.22 -5.05
CA ILE A 151 17.88 26.76 -5.35
C ILE A 151 17.91 25.39 -6.03
N LEU A 152 18.75 25.20 -7.05
CA LEU A 152 18.89 23.90 -7.73
C LEU A 152 19.39 22.81 -6.77
N THR A 153 20.33 23.14 -5.89
CA THR A 153 20.81 22.23 -4.85
C THR A 153 19.69 21.87 -3.87
N ALA A 154 18.90 22.85 -3.41
CA ALA A 154 17.76 22.61 -2.54
C ALA A 154 16.68 21.75 -3.21
N ILE A 155 16.40 21.97 -4.51
CA ILE A 155 15.48 21.13 -5.29
C ILE A 155 16.02 19.70 -5.42
N TYR A 156 17.29 19.54 -5.79
CA TYR A 156 17.93 18.23 -5.92
C TYR A 156 17.90 17.46 -4.59
N LEU A 157 18.30 18.10 -3.49
CA LEU A 157 18.25 17.51 -2.16
C LEU A 157 16.81 17.22 -1.72
N GLY A 158 15.87 18.11 -2.05
CA GLY A 158 14.44 17.93 -1.80
C GLY A 158 13.87 16.69 -2.52
N ILE A 159 14.14 16.54 -3.81
CA ILE A 159 13.74 15.37 -4.61
C ILE A 159 14.39 14.11 -4.06
N LYS A 160 15.68 14.14 -3.72
CA LYS A 160 16.39 12.99 -3.12
C LYS A 160 15.84 12.63 -1.73
N SER A 161 15.30 13.60 -0.99
CA SER A 161 14.66 13.40 0.31
C SER A 161 13.22 12.87 0.22
N TRP A 162 12.59 12.91 -0.97
CA TRP A 162 11.30 12.30 -1.21
C TRP A 162 11.43 10.77 -1.27
N LYS A 163 11.64 10.16 -0.10
CA LYS A 163 11.37 8.75 0.08
C LYS A 163 9.87 8.59 0.32
N VAL A 164 9.26 7.56 -0.28
CA VAL A 164 7.93 7.10 0.13
C VAL A 164 7.95 6.96 1.65
N HIS A 165 7.00 7.60 2.33
CA HIS A 165 6.95 7.54 3.80
C HIS A 165 6.90 6.07 4.22
N LYS A 166 8.00 5.59 4.81
CA LYS A 166 8.08 4.38 5.60
C LYS A 166 8.10 4.86 7.04
N GLY A 167 6.94 4.81 7.69
CA GLY A 167 6.84 5.11 9.11
C GLY A 167 6.71 3.81 9.87
N ASP A 168 7.55 3.62 10.88
CA ASP A 168 7.35 2.57 11.87
C ASP A 168 6.17 3.00 12.77
N ASP A 169 5.11 2.20 12.80
CA ASP A 169 3.96 2.36 13.70
C ASP A 169 3.87 1.11 14.60
N LEU A 170 3.07 1.16 15.66
CA LEU A 170 2.67 0.02 16.50
C LEU A 170 2.12 -1.18 15.72
N LEU A 171 1.75 -0.98 14.46
CA LEU A 171 1.19 -2.01 13.57
C LEU A 171 2.20 -2.52 12.53
N GLY A 172 3.44 -2.01 12.53
CA GLY A 172 4.51 -2.35 11.58
C GLY A 172 4.82 -1.24 10.57
N GLN A 173 5.68 -1.54 9.60
CA GLN A 173 6.04 -0.61 8.52
C GLN A 173 4.92 -0.52 7.48
N SER A 174 4.19 0.61 7.50
CA SER A 174 3.20 0.91 6.46
C SER A 174 3.88 1.45 5.19
N GLY A 175 3.98 0.61 4.17
CA GLY A 175 4.44 1.01 2.84
C GLY A 175 3.35 1.77 2.08
N ASN A 176 3.68 2.95 1.57
CA ASN A 176 2.85 3.83 0.72
C ASN A 176 1.85 4.76 1.40
N GLY A 177 2.23 5.47 2.46
CA GLY A 177 1.70 6.82 2.79
C GLY A 177 0.17 7.00 2.88
N ARG A 178 -0.62 5.93 2.86
CA ARG A 178 -2.06 5.94 3.13
C ARG A 178 -2.18 5.79 4.62
N LEU A 179 -2.73 6.83 5.23
CA LEU A 179 -3.10 6.89 6.64
C LEU A 179 -3.90 5.63 6.97
N PHE A 180 -3.33 4.74 7.78
CA PHE A 180 -4.07 3.61 8.30
C PHE A 180 -5.18 4.14 9.22
N TYR A 181 -6.37 3.55 9.10
CA TYR A 181 -7.64 4.03 9.64
C TYR A 181 -7.82 3.77 11.15
N SER A 182 -6.75 3.81 11.94
CA SER A 182 -6.87 3.67 13.40
C SER A 182 -7.18 4.99 14.12
N GLY A 183 -7.08 6.14 13.43
CA GLY A 183 -7.15 7.46 14.09
C GLY A 183 -6.03 7.70 15.11
N ILE A 184 -5.12 6.75 15.31
CA ILE A 184 -4.04 6.80 16.29
C ILE A 184 -2.75 6.49 15.52
N ASN A 185 -2.08 7.54 15.08
CA ASN A 185 -0.68 7.48 14.64
C ASN A 185 0.18 7.41 15.90
N ALA A 186 0.31 6.23 16.49
CA ALA A 186 1.16 6.00 17.65
C ALA A 186 2.56 5.63 17.15
N ARG A 187 3.30 6.65 16.69
CA ARG A 187 4.72 6.52 16.38
C ARG A 187 5.45 5.83 17.54
N LEU A 188 6.45 5.01 17.23
CA LEU A 188 7.27 4.33 18.23
C LEU A 188 7.89 5.31 19.27
N GLU A 189 8.10 6.56 18.86
CA GLU A 189 8.58 7.67 19.72
C GLU A 189 7.63 8.01 20.88
N ASN A 190 6.35 7.64 20.77
CA ASN A 190 5.32 7.86 21.78
C ASN A 190 5.00 6.56 22.54
N LEU A 191 5.96 5.65 22.65
CA LEU A 191 5.86 4.45 23.48
C LEU A 191 6.68 4.65 24.76
N THR A 192 6.12 4.26 25.88
CA THR A 192 6.88 4.11 27.13
C THR A 192 7.97 3.05 26.95
N SER A 193 8.92 2.97 27.89
CA SER A 193 9.96 1.93 27.94
C SER A 193 9.41 0.50 27.96
N GLU A 194 8.12 0.32 28.23
CA GLU A 194 7.39 -0.95 28.24
C GLU A 194 6.59 -1.21 26.94
N GLY A 195 6.74 -0.35 25.93
CA GLY A 195 6.05 -0.47 24.64
C GLY A 195 4.57 -0.08 24.68
N ILE A 196 4.15 0.69 25.69
CA ILE A 196 2.77 1.16 25.84
C ILE A 196 2.65 2.55 25.18
N PRO A 197 1.71 2.80 24.26
CA PRO A 197 1.51 4.15 23.74
C PRO A 197 1.17 5.14 24.85
N ASP A 198 1.78 6.33 24.79
CA ASP A 198 1.61 7.44 25.74
C ASP A 198 0.12 7.88 25.86
N ILE A 199 -0.68 7.57 24.83
CA ILE A 199 -2.12 7.75 24.80
C ILE A 199 -2.83 6.39 24.78
N HIS A 200 -2.44 5.46 25.66
CA HIS A 200 -3.28 4.31 25.98
C HIS A 200 -4.39 4.75 26.94
N ARG A 201 -5.51 5.26 26.40
CA ARG A 201 -6.71 5.51 27.20
C ARG A 201 -7.44 4.20 27.45
N VAL A 202 -7.04 3.51 28.52
CA VAL A 202 -7.86 2.43 29.10
C VAL A 202 -9.27 3.00 29.31
N GLY A 203 -10.26 2.37 28.69
CA GLY A 203 -11.66 2.77 28.82
C GLY A 203 -12.23 3.72 27.76
N LEU A 204 -11.62 3.83 26.57
CA LEU A 204 -12.26 4.53 25.44
C LEU A 204 -13.53 3.81 24.96
N ALA A 205 -13.54 2.47 25.05
CA ALA A 205 -14.73 1.64 24.92
C ALA A 205 -14.93 0.88 26.24
N CYS A 206 -15.92 1.24 27.05
CA CYS A 206 -16.22 0.53 28.30
C CYS A 206 -17.55 -0.22 28.17
N PRO A 207 -17.62 -1.35 27.45
CA PRO A 207 -18.82 -2.19 27.49
C PRO A 207 -19.16 -2.55 28.93
N GLU A 208 -20.44 -2.65 29.23
CA GLU A 208 -20.86 -3.19 30.52
C GLU A 208 -20.38 -4.63 30.64
N LYS A 209 -20.05 -5.05 31.87
CA LYS A 209 -19.57 -6.39 32.16
C LYS A 209 -20.36 -7.02 33.29
N GLU A 210 -20.52 -8.32 33.20
CA GLU A 210 -21.13 -9.14 34.24
C GLU A 210 -20.18 -9.29 35.45
N SER A 211 -20.69 -9.76 36.59
CA SER A 211 -19.84 -10.04 37.74
C SER A 211 -18.84 -11.18 37.46
N GLU A 212 -17.65 -11.07 38.04
CA GLU A 212 -16.58 -12.06 37.86
C GLU A 212 -17.00 -13.45 38.34
N SER A 213 -17.65 -13.54 39.50
CA SER A 213 -18.15 -14.81 40.05
C SER A 213 -19.15 -15.50 39.11
N ARG A 214 -20.10 -14.76 38.54
CA ARG A 214 -21.04 -15.32 37.56
C ARG A 214 -20.33 -15.74 36.28
N THR A 215 -19.31 -14.99 35.86
CA THR A 215 -18.52 -15.29 34.66
C THR A 215 -17.71 -16.59 34.82
N ARG A 216 -16.98 -16.75 35.94
CA ARG A 216 -16.22 -17.98 36.23
C ARG A 216 -17.14 -19.22 36.32
N ASN A 217 -18.34 -19.06 36.86
CA ASN A 217 -19.32 -20.13 36.97
C ASN A 217 -20.11 -20.42 35.68
N SER A 218 -19.99 -19.57 34.65
CA SER A 218 -20.66 -19.75 33.36
C SER A 218 -20.07 -20.90 32.54
N ALA A 219 -20.77 -21.30 31.47
CA ALA A 219 -20.24 -22.30 30.53
C ALA A 219 -18.93 -21.84 29.86
N ILE A 220 -18.82 -20.55 29.52
CA ILE A 220 -17.58 -19.98 28.93
C ILE A 220 -16.45 -20.03 29.96
N GLY A 221 -16.70 -19.64 31.21
CA GLY A 221 -15.70 -19.68 32.28
C GLY A 221 -15.18 -21.09 32.55
N LYS A 222 -16.07 -22.08 32.62
CA LYS A 222 -15.70 -23.51 32.78
C LYS A 222 -14.93 -24.06 31.58
N LEU A 223 -15.27 -23.62 30.37
CA LEU A 223 -14.57 -24.01 29.16
C LEU A 223 -13.13 -23.47 29.17
N LEU A 224 -12.94 -22.20 29.54
CA LEU A 224 -11.61 -21.62 29.69
C LEU A 224 -10.77 -22.39 30.72
N ASP A 225 -11.36 -22.75 31.85
CA ASP A 225 -10.70 -23.56 32.89
C ASP A 225 -10.27 -24.93 32.35
N ALA A 226 -11.17 -25.61 31.65
CA ALA A 226 -10.94 -26.94 31.10
C ALA A 226 -9.77 -26.99 30.08
N TYR A 227 -9.53 -25.90 29.35
CA TYR A 227 -8.43 -25.78 28.40
C TYR A 227 -7.20 -25.06 28.96
N GLY A 228 -7.20 -24.69 30.25
CA GLY A 228 -6.11 -23.92 30.86
C GLY A 228 -5.97 -22.50 30.27
N ALA A 229 -7.02 -21.95 29.70
CA ALA A 229 -7.03 -20.64 29.04
C ALA A 229 -7.51 -19.49 29.97
N LEU A 230 -7.55 -19.73 31.29
CA LEU A 230 -8.02 -18.73 32.26
C LEU A 230 -6.96 -17.68 32.57
N ASN A 231 -7.31 -16.41 32.33
CA ASN A 231 -6.64 -15.24 32.84
C ASN A 231 -7.64 -14.08 33.02
N ASP A 232 -7.22 -12.96 33.60
CA ASP A 232 -8.11 -11.85 33.92
C ASP A 232 -8.60 -11.15 32.64
N THR A 233 -7.80 -11.16 31.56
CA THR A 233 -8.23 -10.66 30.25
C THR A 233 -9.40 -11.48 29.70
N ASN A 234 -9.27 -12.80 29.64
CA ASN A 234 -10.29 -13.71 29.09
C ASN A 234 -11.55 -13.71 29.95
N ILE A 235 -11.42 -13.66 31.27
CA ILE A 235 -12.57 -13.50 32.17
C ILE A 235 -13.28 -12.16 31.93
N THR A 236 -12.55 -11.06 31.73
CA THR A 236 -13.18 -9.76 31.47
C THR A 236 -13.92 -9.76 30.14
N LEU A 237 -13.34 -10.33 29.07
CA LEU A 237 -13.99 -10.44 27.76
C LEU A 237 -15.23 -11.34 27.82
N ALA A 238 -15.15 -12.47 28.52
CA ALA A 238 -16.30 -13.34 28.76
C ALA A 238 -17.40 -12.63 29.56
N ALA A 239 -17.04 -11.80 30.54
CA ALA A 239 -18.01 -11.02 31.31
C ALA A 239 -18.77 -10.01 30.45
N ILE A 240 -18.12 -9.39 29.46
CA ILE A 240 -18.77 -8.49 28.49
C ILE A 240 -19.77 -9.27 27.62
N ILE A 241 -19.37 -10.44 27.10
CA ILE A 241 -20.23 -11.31 26.29
C ILE A 241 -21.47 -11.75 27.09
N LEU A 242 -21.29 -12.19 28.33
CA LEU A 242 -22.40 -12.67 29.18
C LEU A 242 -23.36 -11.54 29.58
N LYS A 243 -22.86 -10.32 29.75
CA LYS A 243 -23.69 -9.15 30.02
C LYS A 243 -24.65 -8.83 28.87
N HIS A 244 -24.23 -9.17 27.66
CA HIS A 244 -24.97 -8.96 26.41
C HIS A 244 -25.39 -10.30 25.77
N SER A 245 -25.73 -11.28 26.61
CA SER A 245 -25.94 -12.67 26.17
C SER A 245 -27.04 -12.84 25.12
N ASP A 246 -28.06 -11.99 25.16
CA ASP A 246 -29.25 -12.00 24.31
C ASP A 246 -29.05 -11.28 22.96
N TRP A 247 -27.88 -10.67 22.75
CA TRP A 247 -27.56 -9.96 21.51
C TRP A 247 -27.38 -10.93 20.33
N ALA A 248 -27.45 -10.44 19.10
CA ALA A 248 -27.22 -11.28 17.93
C ALA A 248 -25.76 -11.76 17.86
N GLY A 249 -25.56 -13.05 17.63
CA GLY A 249 -24.25 -13.65 17.37
C GLY A 249 -23.75 -13.40 15.94
N PHE A 250 -24.66 -13.21 14.96
CA PHE A 250 -24.34 -12.92 13.57
C PHE A 250 -25.35 -11.96 12.96
N ILE A 251 -24.89 -11.16 11.98
CA ILE A 251 -25.75 -10.32 11.13
C ILE A 251 -25.37 -10.59 9.68
N VAL A 252 -26.38 -10.83 8.82
CA VAL A 252 -26.19 -11.02 7.38
C VAL A 252 -26.50 -9.71 6.67
N ASP A 253 -25.55 -9.21 5.88
CA ASP A 253 -25.73 -8.00 5.07
C ASP A 253 -26.85 -8.23 4.04
N GLY A 254 -27.80 -7.28 3.92
CA GLY A 254 -28.84 -7.32 2.89
C GLY A 254 -30.21 -7.89 3.30
N ALA A 255 -30.47 -8.07 4.60
CA ALA A 255 -31.80 -8.34 5.17
C ALA A 255 -32.58 -9.50 4.53
N THR A 256 -32.35 -10.70 5.06
CA THR A 256 -33.45 -11.61 5.39
C THR A 256 -33.23 -12.03 6.83
N GLU A 257 -34.24 -11.86 7.69
CA GLU A 257 -34.20 -12.30 9.08
C GLU A 257 -33.60 -13.72 9.12
N LEU A 258 -32.47 -13.90 9.81
CA LEU A 258 -32.06 -15.24 10.20
C LEU A 258 -33.15 -15.73 11.16
N PRO A 259 -33.93 -16.75 10.81
CA PRO A 259 -35.10 -17.15 11.59
C PRO A 259 -34.64 -18.05 12.73
N VAL A 260 -33.72 -17.59 13.58
CA VAL A 260 -33.14 -18.46 14.60
C VAL A 260 -32.76 -17.67 15.84
N THR A 261 -33.66 -17.71 16.81
CA THR A 261 -33.45 -17.29 18.22
C THR A 261 -32.28 -18.02 18.90
N GLU A 262 -31.76 -19.11 18.31
CA GLU A 262 -30.62 -19.89 18.83
C GLU A 262 -29.25 -19.20 18.65
N PHE A 263 -29.07 -18.28 17.70
CA PHE A 263 -27.79 -17.59 17.48
C PHE A 263 -27.65 -16.31 18.32
N ASN A 264 -27.88 -16.43 19.64
CA ASN A 264 -27.52 -15.35 20.55
C ASN A 264 -26.01 -15.30 20.81
N LEU A 265 -25.51 -14.16 21.28
CA LEU A 265 -24.09 -13.88 21.40
C LEU A 265 -23.40 -14.85 22.37
N ALA A 266 -24.03 -15.18 23.51
CA ALA A 266 -23.42 -16.07 24.49
C ALA A 266 -23.30 -17.51 23.97
N ALA A 267 -24.37 -18.06 23.39
CA ALA A 267 -24.37 -19.42 22.83
C ALA A 267 -23.38 -19.53 21.67
N THR A 268 -23.40 -18.54 20.76
CA THR A 268 -22.48 -18.47 19.63
C THR A 268 -21.03 -18.38 20.09
N SER A 269 -20.73 -17.51 21.06
CA SER A 269 -19.38 -17.34 21.59
C SER A 269 -18.85 -18.61 22.25
N LEU A 270 -19.70 -19.32 22.99
CA LEU A 270 -19.34 -20.59 23.62
C LEU A 270 -18.99 -21.64 22.57
N GLU A 271 -19.83 -21.81 21.54
CA GLU A 271 -19.58 -22.81 20.49
C GLU A 271 -18.31 -22.45 19.71
N VAL A 272 -18.16 -21.20 19.29
CA VAL A 272 -16.98 -20.72 18.56
C VAL A 272 -15.69 -20.92 19.37
N LEU A 273 -15.69 -20.54 20.64
CA LEU A 273 -14.54 -20.71 21.53
C LEU A 273 -14.19 -22.19 21.73
N ASN A 274 -15.19 -23.04 21.95
CA ASN A 274 -14.99 -24.48 22.12
C ASN A 274 -14.33 -25.10 20.89
N LYS A 275 -14.79 -24.73 19.68
CA LYS A 275 -14.24 -25.25 18.44
C LYS A 275 -12.82 -24.76 18.17
N ALA A 276 -12.54 -23.48 18.40
CA ALA A 276 -11.20 -22.94 18.24
C ALA A 276 -10.19 -23.58 19.22
N LEU A 277 -10.56 -23.72 20.49
CA LEU A 277 -9.70 -24.35 21.50
C LEU A 277 -9.54 -25.86 21.28
N ALA A 278 -10.56 -26.55 20.78
CA ALA A 278 -10.45 -27.97 20.43
C ALA A 278 -9.44 -28.20 19.30
N VAL A 279 -9.50 -27.41 18.22
CA VAL A 279 -8.54 -27.47 17.11
C VAL A 279 -7.13 -27.11 17.59
N HIS A 280 -7.00 -26.06 18.40
CA HIS A 280 -5.72 -25.66 18.98
C HIS A 280 -5.10 -26.76 19.85
N ALA A 281 -5.88 -27.36 20.76
CA ALA A 281 -5.43 -28.45 21.61
C ALA A 281 -5.03 -29.70 20.81
N LEU A 282 -5.68 -29.96 19.66
CA LEU A 282 -5.28 -31.02 18.74
C LEU A 282 -3.88 -30.75 18.17
N TYR A 283 -3.59 -29.51 17.75
CA TYR A 283 -2.28 -29.14 17.24
C TYR A 283 -1.18 -29.23 18.30
N GLN A 284 -1.46 -28.80 19.54
CA GLN A 284 -0.53 -28.95 20.65
C GLN A 284 -0.17 -30.41 20.93
N LYS A 285 -1.17 -31.32 20.89
CA LYS A 285 -0.95 -32.75 21.13
C LYS A 285 -0.18 -33.45 20.00
N THR A 286 -0.40 -33.03 18.76
CA THR A 286 0.20 -33.65 17.57
C THR A 286 1.54 -33.01 17.17
N GLY A 287 1.99 -31.96 17.88
CA GLY A 287 3.19 -31.22 17.51
C GLY A 287 3.11 -30.62 16.11
N ALA A 288 1.89 -30.25 15.69
CA ALA A 288 1.57 -29.79 14.35
C ALA A 288 1.94 -30.71 13.17
N LEU A 289 2.16 -32.00 13.45
CA LEU A 289 2.09 -33.05 12.45
C LEU A 289 0.68 -33.66 12.49
N PRO A 290 -0.29 -33.16 11.72
CA PRO A 290 -1.14 -34.11 11.04
C PRO A 290 -0.23 -34.77 10.00
N SER A 291 0.46 -35.86 10.34
CA SER A 291 1.27 -36.65 9.39
C SER A 291 0.42 -37.29 8.28
N GLN A 292 -0.85 -36.94 8.22
CA GLN A 292 -1.75 -37.05 7.11
C GLN A 292 -2.50 -35.73 7.14
N LEU A 293 -2.30 -34.84 6.17
CA LEU A 293 -3.29 -33.80 5.93
C LEU A 293 -4.69 -34.48 5.96
N PRO A 294 -5.77 -33.84 6.44
CA PRO A 294 -7.09 -34.49 6.48
C PRO A 294 -7.54 -35.09 5.13
N TRP A 295 -6.89 -34.68 4.05
CA TRP A 295 -7.07 -35.16 2.68
C TRP A 295 -6.04 -36.20 2.19
N GLU A 296 -5.02 -36.58 2.96
CA GLU A 296 -3.92 -37.45 2.51
C GLU A 296 -4.17 -38.96 2.71
N GLU A 297 -4.85 -39.43 3.77
CA GLU A 297 -5.02 -40.90 3.94
C GLU A 297 -6.33 -41.37 4.58
N GLN A 298 -7.26 -40.47 4.93
CA GLN A 298 -8.61 -40.93 5.22
C GLN A 298 -9.41 -40.86 3.91
N PRO A 299 -10.00 -41.97 3.40
CA PRO A 299 -11.06 -41.85 2.40
C PRO A 299 -12.02 -40.84 3.01
N VAL A 300 -12.14 -39.66 2.39
CA VAL A 300 -12.88 -38.50 2.91
C VAL A 300 -14.07 -39.06 3.66
N SER A 301 -14.00 -39.04 5.00
CA SER A 301 -15.00 -39.78 5.77
C SER A 301 -16.36 -39.33 5.25
N THR A 302 -17.34 -40.23 5.14
CA THR A 302 -18.64 -39.90 4.53
C THR A 302 -19.18 -38.55 5.04
N ASN A 303 -18.86 -38.21 6.30
CA ASN A 303 -19.09 -36.92 6.94
C ASN A 303 -18.40 -35.68 6.31
N GLN A 304 -17.14 -35.74 5.85
CA GLN A 304 -16.47 -34.59 5.22
C GLN A 304 -16.94 -34.35 3.78
N GLN A 305 -17.19 -35.43 3.03
CA GLN A 305 -17.80 -35.35 1.69
C GLN A 305 -19.22 -34.82 1.81
N GLU A 306 -19.97 -35.27 2.81
CA GLU A 306 -21.30 -34.76 3.15
C GLU A 306 -21.25 -33.30 3.61
N LEU A 307 -20.28 -32.88 4.41
CA LEU A 307 -20.09 -31.46 4.79
C LEU A 307 -19.72 -30.59 3.58
N MET A 308 -18.88 -31.08 2.67
CA MET A 308 -18.58 -30.39 1.41
C MET A 308 -19.82 -30.34 0.51
N LEU A 309 -20.61 -31.40 0.44
CA LEU A 309 -21.88 -31.43 -0.30
C LEU A 309 -22.91 -30.46 0.31
N ILE A 310 -23.04 -30.43 1.63
CA ILE A 310 -23.93 -29.50 2.35
C ILE A 310 -23.51 -28.05 2.08
N ALA A 311 -22.20 -27.79 2.10
CA ALA A 311 -21.64 -26.48 1.80
C ALA A 311 -21.78 -26.07 0.32
N GLU A 312 -21.56 -27.00 -0.61
CA GLU A 312 -21.74 -26.78 -2.06
C GLU A 312 -23.22 -26.62 -2.43
N GLN A 313 -24.13 -27.31 -1.74
CA GLN A 313 -25.57 -27.19 -1.96
C GLN A 313 -26.16 -25.89 -1.39
N GLN A 314 -25.36 -25.00 -0.81
CA GLN A 314 -25.82 -23.76 -0.18
C GLN A 314 -27.00 -24.01 0.79
N GLN A 315 -27.05 -25.18 1.42
CA GLN A 315 -28.09 -25.45 2.40
C GLN A 315 -27.89 -24.47 3.56
N ARG A 316 -28.97 -23.77 3.93
CA ARG A 316 -28.94 -22.81 5.04
C ARG A 316 -28.51 -23.56 6.28
N VAL A 317 -27.37 -23.21 6.87
CA VAL A 317 -26.94 -23.73 8.17
C VAL A 317 -28.08 -23.50 9.15
N THR A 318 -28.68 -24.58 9.64
CA THR A 318 -29.97 -24.53 10.34
C THR A 318 -29.83 -24.46 11.85
N SER A 319 -28.67 -24.85 12.37
CA SER A 319 -28.41 -24.92 13.82
C SER A 319 -27.01 -24.46 14.19
N LEU A 320 -26.85 -24.04 15.45
CA LEU A 320 -25.55 -23.63 16.00
C LEU A 320 -24.54 -24.78 16.02
N LYS A 321 -24.99 -26.02 16.25
CA LYS A 321 -24.14 -27.21 16.27
C LYS A 321 -23.60 -27.57 14.87
N GLU A 322 -24.42 -27.39 13.85
CA GLU A 322 -24.00 -27.54 12.45
C GLU A 322 -22.95 -26.48 12.08
N TYR A 323 -23.20 -25.22 12.45
CA TYR A 323 -22.22 -24.15 12.31
C TYR A 323 -20.89 -24.48 13.02
N GLY A 324 -20.94 -24.96 14.27
CA GLY A 324 -19.74 -25.32 15.02
C GLY A 324 -18.90 -26.40 14.33
N ARG A 325 -19.52 -27.41 13.71
CA ARG A 325 -18.79 -28.43 12.94
C ARG A 325 -18.15 -27.86 11.68
N LEU A 326 -18.86 -27.01 10.94
CA LEU A 326 -18.31 -26.33 9.76
C LEU A 326 -17.17 -25.41 10.14
N LEU A 327 -17.28 -24.70 11.27
CA LEU A 327 -16.26 -23.81 11.78
C LEU A 327 -14.99 -24.57 12.17
N GLU A 328 -15.14 -25.68 12.90
CA GLU A 328 -14.03 -26.57 13.27
C GLU A 328 -13.23 -27.03 12.04
N TYR A 329 -13.95 -27.49 11.00
CA TYR A 329 -13.34 -27.87 9.73
C TYR A 329 -12.67 -26.68 9.02
N ALA A 330 -13.33 -25.52 8.97
CA ALA A 330 -12.78 -24.33 8.33
C ALA A 330 -11.51 -23.83 9.03
N LEU A 331 -11.47 -23.82 10.36
CA LEU A 331 -10.30 -23.41 11.15
C LEU A 331 -9.10 -24.33 10.93
N ASP A 332 -9.33 -25.63 10.75
CA ASP A 332 -8.26 -26.59 10.47
C ASP A 332 -7.71 -26.45 9.03
N ARG A 333 -8.63 -26.36 8.06
CA ARG A 333 -8.30 -26.40 6.63
C ARG A 333 -7.54 -25.18 6.15
N VAL A 334 -7.79 -24.00 6.71
CA VAL A 334 -7.25 -22.73 6.21
C VAL A 334 -5.79 -22.47 6.59
N LEU A 335 -5.23 -23.29 7.47
CA LEU A 335 -3.85 -23.18 7.89
C LEU A 335 -2.98 -24.15 7.10
N THR A 336 -1.88 -23.61 6.58
CA THR A 336 -0.80 -24.42 6.02
C THR A 336 -0.05 -25.20 7.11
N PRO A 337 0.76 -26.22 6.76
CA PRO A 337 1.55 -26.96 7.76
C PRO A 337 2.41 -26.06 8.66
N ALA A 338 3.11 -25.07 8.08
CA ALA A 338 3.92 -24.13 8.85
C ALA A 338 3.06 -23.27 9.79
N MET A 339 1.88 -22.83 9.35
CA MET A 339 0.97 -22.06 10.21
C MET A 339 0.40 -22.91 11.35
N ARG A 340 0.10 -24.19 11.13
CA ARG A 340 -0.35 -25.11 12.20
C ARG A 340 0.71 -25.27 13.27
N GLN A 341 1.97 -25.37 12.87
CA GLN A 341 3.11 -25.40 13.80
C GLN A 341 3.15 -24.15 14.66
N ILE A 342 3.06 -22.98 14.02
CA ILE A 342 3.04 -21.71 14.73
C ILE A 342 1.86 -21.64 15.70
N ILE A 343 0.65 -22.06 15.30
CA ILE A 343 -0.54 -22.07 16.18
C ILE A 343 -0.36 -23.03 17.36
N SER A 344 0.28 -24.19 17.16
CA SER A 344 0.56 -25.16 18.23
C SER A 344 1.46 -24.57 19.33
N GLU A 345 2.34 -23.63 18.98
CA GLU A 345 3.25 -22.96 19.90
C GLU A 345 2.60 -21.76 20.60
N ILE A 346 1.36 -21.39 20.25
CA ILE A 346 0.62 -20.31 20.91
C ILE A 346 0.00 -20.86 22.21
N PRO A 347 0.12 -20.18 23.36
CA PRO A 347 -0.62 -20.53 24.57
C PRO A 347 -2.14 -20.48 24.36
N ALA A 348 -2.88 -21.36 25.03
CA ALA A 348 -4.34 -21.44 24.89
C ALA A 348 -5.03 -20.13 25.32
N GLU A 349 -4.43 -19.43 26.29
CA GLU A 349 -4.85 -18.12 26.78
C GLU A 349 -4.91 -17.08 25.66
N GLU A 350 -3.89 -17.04 24.79
CA GLU A 350 -3.80 -16.09 23.68
C GLU A 350 -4.84 -16.40 22.59
N ILE A 351 -5.04 -17.69 22.28
CA ILE A 351 -6.09 -18.14 21.34
C ILE A 351 -7.47 -17.77 21.86
N ALA A 352 -7.73 -18.03 23.15
CA ALA A 352 -8.97 -17.63 23.79
C ALA A 352 -9.14 -16.10 23.77
N THR A 353 -8.10 -15.33 24.05
CA THR A 353 -8.15 -13.86 23.97
C THR A 353 -8.50 -13.38 22.58
N LEU A 354 -7.88 -13.95 21.54
CA LEU A 354 -8.18 -13.60 20.14
C LEU A 354 -9.65 -13.83 19.80
N VAL A 355 -10.16 -15.03 20.13
CA VAL A 355 -11.53 -15.44 19.83
C VAL A 355 -12.53 -14.60 20.64
N LEU A 356 -12.32 -14.46 21.94
CA LEU A 356 -13.20 -13.70 22.84
C LEU A 356 -13.19 -12.21 22.50
N ALA A 357 -12.05 -11.62 22.12
CA ALA A 357 -11.98 -10.23 21.69
C ALA A 357 -12.82 -9.99 20.44
N HIS A 358 -12.76 -10.89 19.46
CA HIS A 358 -13.62 -10.83 18.27
C HIS A 358 -15.10 -10.92 18.63
N GLN A 359 -15.49 -11.89 19.45
CA GLN A 359 -16.89 -12.05 19.86
C GLN A 359 -17.39 -10.85 20.69
N ALA A 360 -16.61 -10.38 21.67
CA ALA A 360 -16.96 -9.23 22.49
C ALA A 360 -17.03 -7.93 21.66
N GLY A 361 -16.23 -7.81 20.60
CA GLY A 361 -16.28 -6.70 19.65
C GLY A 361 -17.63 -6.50 18.98
N LYS A 362 -18.44 -7.56 18.85
CA LYS A 362 -19.80 -7.50 18.28
C LYS A 362 -20.72 -6.57 19.08
N VAL A 363 -20.48 -6.40 20.38
CA VAL A 363 -21.21 -5.47 21.25
C VAL A 363 -21.06 -4.01 20.82
N LEU A 364 -19.97 -3.65 20.15
CA LEU A 364 -19.79 -2.30 19.60
C LEU A 364 -20.14 -2.21 18.12
N ALA A 365 -20.28 -3.35 17.44
CA ALA A 365 -20.54 -3.38 16.01
C ALA A 365 -22.04 -3.51 15.69
N TYR A 366 -22.80 -4.14 16.58
CA TYR A 366 -24.20 -4.50 16.36
C TYR A 366 -25.12 -3.68 17.24
N THR A 367 -26.22 -3.21 16.66
CA THR A 367 -27.19 -2.37 17.35
C THR A 367 -28.61 -2.88 17.08
N PRO A 368 -29.45 -3.03 18.11
CA PRO A 368 -30.85 -3.37 17.92
C PRO A 368 -31.63 -2.12 17.49
N ALA A 369 -32.38 -2.20 16.38
CA ALA A 369 -33.29 -1.14 15.94
C ALA A 369 -34.60 -1.75 15.41
N GLY A 370 -35.75 -1.22 15.81
CA GLY A 370 -37.04 -1.66 15.25
C GLY A 370 -37.35 -3.16 15.37
N GLY A 371 -36.84 -3.85 16.39
CA GLY A 371 -37.03 -5.29 16.58
C GLY A 371 -36.12 -6.18 15.74
N SER A 372 -35.19 -5.60 14.98
CA SER A 372 -34.17 -6.30 14.19
C SER A 372 -32.76 -5.88 14.62
N TRP A 373 -31.76 -6.70 14.29
CA TRP A 373 -30.35 -6.40 14.53
C TRP A 373 -29.69 -5.86 13.27
N PHE A 374 -28.92 -4.79 13.42
CA PHE A 374 -28.18 -4.17 12.33
C PHE A 374 -26.69 -4.06 12.67
N LYS A 375 -25.87 -4.17 11.63
CA LYS A 375 -24.44 -3.90 11.70
C LYS A 375 -24.21 -2.40 11.57
N GLU A 376 -24.13 -1.70 12.70
CA GLU A 376 -23.89 -0.26 12.75
C GLU A 376 -22.47 0.08 12.28
N SER A 377 -21.49 -0.70 12.74
CA SER A 377 -20.10 -0.57 12.30
C SER A 377 -19.78 -1.57 11.21
N LYS A 378 -19.34 -1.08 10.05
CA LYS A 378 -18.75 -1.90 8.99
C LYS A 378 -17.35 -2.44 9.33
N PHE A 379 -16.83 -2.15 10.52
CA PHE A 379 -15.46 -2.46 10.94
C PHE A 379 -15.44 -3.29 12.23
N GLU A 380 -16.00 -4.49 12.21
CA GLU A 380 -16.01 -5.42 13.35
C GLU A 380 -14.62 -5.66 13.94
N GLN A 381 -13.60 -5.74 13.09
CA GLN A 381 -12.20 -5.90 13.50
C GLN A 381 -11.68 -4.73 14.35
N LEU A 382 -12.12 -3.51 14.07
CA LEU A 382 -11.73 -2.33 14.85
C LEU A 382 -12.50 -2.30 16.17
N SER A 383 -13.76 -2.74 16.17
CA SER A 383 -14.55 -2.93 17.39
C SER A 383 -13.93 -3.98 18.31
N ALA A 384 -13.53 -5.14 17.78
CA ALA A 384 -12.84 -6.19 18.53
C ALA A 384 -11.54 -5.69 19.18
N ARG A 385 -10.72 -4.96 18.41
CA ARG A 385 -9.53 -4.29 18.94
C ARG A 385 -9.89 -3.31 20.05
N ALA A 386 -10.90 -2.45 19.86
CA ALA A 386 -11.27 -1.43 20.83
C ALA A 386 -11.69 -2.04 22.16
N VAL A 387 -12.47 -3.13 22.13
CA VAL A 387 -12.85 -3.89 23.34
C VAL A 387 -11.64 -4.52 24.00
N LEU A 388 -10.75 -5.18 23.25
CA LEU A 388 -9.54 -5.79 23.84
C LEU A 388 -8.67 -4.75 24.56
N HIS A 389 -8.50 -3.56 23.96
CA HIS A 389 -7.69 -2.48 24.53
C HIS A 389 -8.30 -1.81 25.76
N SER A 390 -9.60 -1.98 26.01
CA SER A 390 -10.22 -1.42 27.21
C SER A 390 -10.10 -2.33 28.43
N VAL A 391 -9.69 -3.58 28.23
CA VAL A 391 -9.43 -4.52 29.32
C VAL A 391 -8.12 -4.13 30.03
N ALA A 392 -8.20 -3.73 31.29
CA ALA A 392 -7.04 -3.26 32.04
C ALA A 392 -5.94 -4.34 32.17
N ALA A 393 -6.34 -5.59 32.42
CA ALA A 393 -5.44 -6.73 32.57
C ALA A 393 -4.62 -7.03 31.29
N TYR A 394 -5.18 -6.73 30.10
CA TYR A 394 -4.51 -6.99 28.81
C TYR A 394 -3.15 -6.29 28.71
N GLY A 395 -3.04 -5.08 29.28
CA GLY A 395 -1.79 -4.34 29.31
C GLY A 395 -0.73 -4.91 30.26
N GLN A 396 -1.15 -5.71 31.25
CA GLN A 396 -0.30 -6.25 32.31
C GLN A 396 0.08 -7.71 32.05
N GLU A 397 -0.84 -8.51 31.52
CA GLU A 397 -0.67 -9.94 31.28
C GLU A 397 0.15 -10.26 30.04
N TYR A 398 0.05 -9.43 28.99
CA TYR A 398 0.69 -9.69 27.71
C TYR A 398 1.80 -8.69 27.42
N ASP A 399 2.93 -9.21 26.95
CA ASP A 399 4.08 -8.41 26.55
C ASP A 399 3.81 -7.60 25.26
N TYR A 400 4.79 -6.80 24.84
CA TYR A 400 4.65 -6.00 23.62
C TYR A 400 4.42 -6.84 22.36
N TYR A 401 5.12 -7.97 22.19
CA TYR A 401 5.08 -8.77 20.97
C TYR A 401 3.77 -9.53 20.85
N THR A 402 3.32 -10.18 21.93
CA THR A 402 2.02 -10.85 21.98
C THR A 402 0.88 -9.87 21.74
N ARG A 403 0.90 -8.69 22.38
CA ARG A 403 -0.12 -7.66 22.13
C ARG A 403 -0.10 -7.19 20.68
N THR A 404 1.08 -7.01 20.08
CA THR A 404 1.21 -6.62 18.67
C THR A 404 0.65 -7.70 17.74
N ASN A 405 0.96 -8.98 18.01
CA ASN A 405 0.47 -10.10 17.20
C ASN A 405 -1.06 -10.23 17.27
N LEU A 406 -1.65 -10.14 18.47
CA LEU A 406 -3.11 -10.15 18.66
C LEU A 406 -3.79 -8.97 17.94
N ARG A 407 -3.23 -7.76 18.07
CA ARG A 407 -3.75 -6.57 17.38
C ARG A 407 -3.69 -6.71 15.87
N GLN A 408 -2.54 -7.12 15.34
CA GLN A 408 -2.36 -7.32 13.90
C GLN A 408 -3.32 -8.39 13.40
N ALA A 409 -3.46 -9.52 14.10
CA ALA A 409 -4.38 -10.57 13.73
C ALA A 409 -5.83 -10.09 13.65
N LEU A 410 -6.29 -9.33 14.65
CA LEU A 410 -7.62 -8.74 14.65
C LEU A 410 -7.80 -7.73 13.52
N ILE A 411 -6.96 -6.68 13.47
CA ILE A 411 -7.08 -5.56 12.52
C ILE A 411 -7.03 -6.04 11.07
N TYR A 412 -6.13 -6.98 10.77
CA TYR A 412 -5.91 -7.50 9.42
C TYR A 412 -6.78 -8.74 9.12
N GLY A 413 -7.70 -9.13 10.02
CA GLY A 413 -8.66 -10.21 9.79
C GLY A 413 -9.51 -9.99 8.53
N SER A 414 -9.93 -8.74 8.27
CA SER A 414 -10.64 -8.40 7.04
C SER A 414 -9.70 -8.12 5.87
N ARG A 415 -10.01 -8.66 4.67
CA ARG A 415 -9.30 -8.34 3.42
C ARG A 415 -9.73 -7.02 2.81
N SER A 416 -10.94 -6.55 3.13
CA SER A 416 -11.51 -5.37 2.51
C SER A 416 -12.13 -4.42 3.54
N THR A 417 -12.26 -3.17 3.13
CA THR A 417 -12.97 -2.11 3.85
C THR A 417 -13.80 -1.32 2.85
N VAL A 418 -14.67 -0.45 3.36
CA VAL A 418 -15.38 0.55 2.54
C VAL A 418 -14.45 1.49 1.77
N PHE A 419 -13.17 1.57 2.12
CA PHE A 419 -12.16 2.40 1.44
C PHE A 419 -11.31 1.62 0.44
N GLY A 420 -11.65 0.35 0.22
CA GLY A 420 -10.88 -0.59 -0.59
C GLY A 420 -10.13 -1.61 0.28
N PRO A 421 -9.18 -2.33 -0.32
CA PRO A 421 -8.59 -3.49 0.29
C PRO A 421 -7.55 -3.17 1.34
N VAL A 422 -7.45 -4.07 2.31
CA VAL A 422 -6.52 -3.98 3.43
C VAL A 422 -5.19 -4.60 3.01
N ARG A 423 -4.15 -3.77 2.98
CA ARG A 423 -2.79 -4.26 2.75
C ARG A 423 -2.17 -4.68 4.07
N LEU A 424 -1.56 -5.86 4.08
CA LEU A 424 -0.79 -6.33 5.22
C LEU A 424 0.48 -5.48 5.40
N PRO A 425 0.95 -5.29 6.64
CA PRO A 425 2.27 -4.76 6.92
C PRO A 425 3.34 -5.61 6.25
N VAL A 426 4.42 -4.98 5.78
CA VAL A 426 5.55 -5.68 5.14
C VAL A 426 6.22 -6.64 6.12
N ASP A 427 6.18 -6.29 7.41
CA ASP A 427 6.81 -6.94 8.55
C ASP A 427 5.80 -7.69 9.44
N ILE A 428 4.63 -8.06 8.92
CA ILE A 428 3.67 -8.88 9.68
C ILE A 428 4.32 -10.21 10.08
N SER A 429 4.30 -10.52 11.38
CA SER A 429 4.91 -11.74 11.90
C SER A 429 4.16 -12.99 11.42
N ALA A 430 4.85 -14.13 11.33
CA ALA A 430 4.21 -15.40 10.96
C ALA A 430 3.13 -15.82 11.97
N ARG A 431 3.33 -15.50 13.27
CA ARG A 431 2.34 -15.70 14.35
C ARG A 431 1.08 -14.87 14.14
N ALA A 432 1.24 -13.57 13.88
CA ALA A 432 0.11 -12.69 13.59
C ALA A 432 -0.64 -13.14 12.33
N LEU A 433 0.08 -13.56 11.30
CA LEU A 433 -0.49 -14.04 10.04
C LEU A 433 -1.30 -15.33 10.21
N ALA A 434 -0.80 -16.30 10.97
CA ALA A 434 -1.52 -17.55 11.25
C ALA A 434 -2.82 -17.27 12.04
N MET A 435 -2.73 -16.48 13.11
CA MET A 435 -3.90 -16.04 13.87
C MET A 435 -4.90 -15.25 13.03
N ARG A 436 -4.41 -14.42 12.10
CA ARG A 436 -5.24 -13.63 11.18
C ARG A 436 -6.11 -14.51 10.29
N GLN A 437 -5.64 -15.69 9.85
CA GLN A 437 -6.48 -16.62 9.08
C GLN A 437 -7.69 -17.06 9.90
N TRP A 438 -7.47 -17.40 11.17
CA TRP A 438 -8.57 -17.75 12.08
C TRP A 438 -9.52 -16.57 12.28
N VAL A 439 -9.03 -15.35 12.52
CA VAL A 439 -9.91 -14.18 12.63
C VAL A 439 -10.78 -14.00 11.39
N GLU A 440 -10.23 -14.15 10.17
CA GLU A 440 -11.03 -14.04 8.95
C GLU A 440 -12.17 -15.07 8.91
N ILE A 441 -11.91 -16.31 9.34
CA ILE A 441 -12.94 -17.36 9.44
C ILE A 441 -13.98 -17.06 10.52
N LEU A 442 -13.54 -16.51 11.66
CA LEU A 442 -14.43 -16.11 12.75
C LEU A 442 -15.34 -14.92 12.38
N MET A 443 -14.93 -14.10 11.41
CA MET A 443 -15.72 -13.00 10.85
C MET A 443 -16.76 -13.50 9.83
N ALA A 444 -16.60 -14.70 9.28
CA ALA A 444 -17.52 -15.22 8.29
C ALA A 444 -18.87 -15.61 8.91
N THR A 445 -19.95 -15.20 8.27
CA THR A 445 -21.31 -15.65 8.63
C THR A 445 -21.48 -17.12 8.28
N PRO A 446 -22.45 -17.84 8.87
CA PRO A 446 -22.68 -19.25 8.54
C PRO A 446 -22.86 -19.51 7.03
N ALA A 447 -23.52 -18.60 6.31
CA ALA A 447 -23.70 -18.71 4.86
C ALA A 447 -22.41 -18.47 4.05
N ASN A 448 -21.50 -17.63 4.55
CA ASN A 448 -20.26 -17.27 3.84
C ASN A 448 -19.04 -18.07 4.34
N LEU A 449 -19.18 -18.89 5.38
CA LEU A 449 -18.08 -19.57 6.03
C LEU A 449 -17.21 -20.40 5.07
N VAL A 450 -17.84 -21.23 4.23
CA VAL A 450 -17.09 -22.06 3.28
C VAL A 450 -16.48 -21.23 2.15
N PRO A 451 -17.21 -20.30 1.51
CA PRO A 451 -16.60 -19.41 0.54
C PRO A 451 -15.40 -18.64 1.08
N THR A 452 -15.52 -18.08 2.28
CA THR A 452 -14.42 -17.41 2.96
C THR A 452 -13.29 -18.39 3.24
N ALA A 453 -13.56 -19.59 3.73
CA ALA A 453 -12.54 -20.61 3.95
C ALA A 453 -11.77 -20.97 2.67
N ASP A 454 -12.41 -21.01 1.50
CA ASP A 454 -11.72 -21.34 0.24
C ASP A 454 -10.72 -20.23 -0.13
N GLU A 455 -11.12 -18.97 0.05
CA GLU A 455 -10.27 -17.82 -0.21
C GLU A 455 -9.13 -17.67 0.82
N VAL A 456 -9.38 -18.02 2.08
CA VAL A 456 -8.42 -18.03 3.20
C VAL A 456 -7.35 -19.09 2.97
N GLU A 457 -7.76 -20.31 2.64
CA GLU A 457 -6.85 -21.38 2.26
C GLU A 457 -6.01 -21.04 1.03
N LEU A 458 -6.65 -20.52 -0.03
CA LEU A 458 -5.96 -20.09 -1.25
C LEU A 458 -4.87 -19.05 -0.95
N PHE A 459 -5.19 -18.05 -0.12
CA PHE A 459 -4.23 -17.03 0.28
C PHE A 459 -3.05 -17.62 1.06
N GLY A 460 -3.32 -18.56 1.99
CA GLY A 460 -2.28 -19.25 2.76
C GLY A 460 -1.32 -20.02 1.85
N LEU A 461 -1.87 -20.85 0.96
CA LEU A 461 -1.10 -21.64 0.00
C LEU A 461 -0.25 -20.75 -0.92
N VAL A 462 -0.84 -19.70 -1.50
CA VAL A 462 -0.12 -18.78 -2.39
C VAL A 462 1.06 -18.12 -1.67
N ARG A 463 0.85 -17.63 -0.45
CA ARG A 463 1.89 -16.90 0.29
C ARG A 463 3.03 -17.82 0.73
N GLU A 464 2.71 -19.00 1.25
CA GLU A 464 3.74 -19.96 1.67
C GLU A 464 4.55 -20.41 0.48
N SER A 465 3.88 -20.85 -0.59
CA SER A 465 4.54 -21.30 -1.81
C SER A 465 5.39 -20.20 -2.45
N PHE A 466 4.91 -18.95 -2.45
CA PHE A 466 5.71 -17.82 -2.90
C PHE A 466 6.96 -17.60 -2.04
N THR A 467 6.86 -17.75 -0.72
CA THR A 467 7.99 -17.57 0.19
C THR A 467 9.06 -18.64 -0.04
N LEU A 468 8.66 -19.92 -0.15
CA LEU A 468 9.57 -21.02 -0.49
C LEU A 468 10.19 -20.83 -1.88
N TRP A 469 9.35 -20.48 -2.86
CA TRP A 469 9.82 -20.23 -4.22
C TRP A 469 10.79 -19.05 -4.28
N GLN A 470 10.49 -17.93 -3.64
CA GLN A 470 11.32 -16.73 -3.70
C GLN A 470 12.72 -16.99 -3.13
N ALA A 471 12.81 -17.69 -1.99
CA ALA A 471 14.09 -18.05 -1.38
C ALA A 471 14.92 -18.92 -2.34
N THR A 472 14.33 -20.00 -2.86
CA THR A 472 15.03 -20.92 -3.75
C THR A 472 15.33 -20.33 -5.13
N PHE A 473 14.44 -19.48 -5.66
CA PHE A 473 14.56 -18.85 -6.98
C PHE A 473 15.75 -17.90 -7.05
N PHE A 474 15.89 -17.01 -6.07
CA PHE A 474 17.03 -16.08 -6.06
C PHE A 474 18.35 -16.80 -5.81
N ASP A 475 18.38 -17.82 -4.94
CA ASP A 475 19.57 -18.63 -4.70
C ASP A 475 20.04 -19.32 -5.99
N ARG A 476 19.12 -19.87 -6.80
CA ARG A 476 19.45 -20.48 -8.10
C ARG A 476 19.99 -19.47 -9.12
N ILE A 477 19.46 -18.24 -9.13
CA ILE A 477 20.00 -17.16 -9.98
C ILE A 477 21.43 -16.81 -9.56
N VAL A 478 21.69 -16.69 -8.26
CA VAL A 478 23.05 -16.40 -7.75
C VAL A 478 24.02 -17.53 -8.04
N ALA A 479 23.55 -18.78 -7.95
CA ALA A 479 24.35 -19.97 -8.27
C ALA A 479 24.64 -20.12 -9.77
N GLY A 480 24.00 -19.33 -10.64
CA GLY A 480 24.18 -19.43 -12.09
C GLY A 480 23.60 -20.72 -12.68
N ASP A 481 22.46 -21.18 -12.15
CA ASP A 481 21.76 -22.36 -12.66
C ASP A 481 21.50 -22.21 -14.17
N GLN A 482 21.93 -23.22 -14.94
CA GLN A 482 21.84 -23.23 -16.40
C GLN A 482 20.40 -23.11 -16.91
N LYS A 483 19.39 -23.47 -16.11
CA LYS A 483 17.97 -23.29 -16.47
C LYS A 483 17.55 -21.84 -16.57
N PHE A 484 18.29 -20.95 -15.91
CA PHE A 484 18.14 -19.50 -16.04
C PHE A 484 19.17 -18.90 -17.01
N SER A 485 19.80 -19.72 -17.86
CA SER A 485 20.53 -19.22 -19.02
C SER A 485 19.55 -18.64 -20.05
N GLY A 486 19.96 -17.57 -20.73
CA GLY A 486 19.08 -16.87 -21.69
C GLY A 486 17.99 -16.01 -21.04
N VAL A 487 18.18 -15.58 -19.79
CA VAL A 487 17.35 -14.54 -19.17
C VAL A 487 17.84 -13.16 -19.64
N PHE A 488 16.92 -12.34 -20.13
CA PHE A 488 17.23 -11.05 -20.73
C PHE A 488 16.68 -9.88 -19.90
N ALA A 489 17.48 -8.82 -19.76
CA ALA A 489 17.09 -7.59 -19.10
C ALA A 489 17.34 -6.37 -20.02
N PRO A 490 16.29 -5.76 -20.59
CA PRO A 490 16.46 -4.59 -21.44
C PRO A 490 17.01 -3.37 -20.70
N ARG A 491 17.91 -2.64 -21.36
CA ARG A 491 18.44 -1.37 -20.86
C ARG A 491 17.34 -0.31 -20.86
N GLY A 492 17.34 0.53 -19.83
CA GLY A 492 16.37 1.63 -19.70
C GLY A 492 14.95 1.21 -19.30
N VAL A 493 14.65 -0.09 -19.27
CA VAL A 493 13.33 -0.60 -18.83
C VAL A 493 13.48 -1.43 -17.56
N ASN A 494 12.48 -1.38 -16.69
CA ASN A 494 12.48 -2.12 -15.43
C ASN A 494 11.75 -3.46 -15.57
N LEU A 495 12.24 -4.31 -16.47
CA LEU A 495 11.66 -5.61 -16.83
C LEU A 495 12.74 -6.69 -16.98
N VAL A 496 12.34 -7.94 -16.77
CA VAL A 496 13.17 -9.15 -16.94
C VAL A 496 12.35 -10.20 -17.66
N PHE A 497 12.96 -10.94 -18.58
CA PHE A 497 12.28 -11.95 -19.39
C PHE A 497 12.84 -13.32 -19.09
N PHE A 498 11.98 -14.22 -18.65
CA PHE A 498 12.32 -15.61 -18.33
C PHE A 498 11.61 -16.57 -19.28
N SER A 499 12.28 -17.70 -19.57
CA SER A 499 11.63 -18.85 -20.19
C SER A 499 10.50 -19.37 -19.29
N LEU A 500 9.31 -19.54 -19.86
CA LEU A 500 8.16 -20.09 -19.14
C LEU A 500 8.45 -21.47 -18.55
N ALA A 501 9.13 -22.34 -19.29
CA ALA A 501 9.49 -23.67 -18.81
C ALA A 501 10.34 -23.62 -17.52
N ALA A 502 11.33 -22.73 -17.47
CA ALA A 502 12.17 -22.56 -16.29
C ALA A 502 11.39 -22.03 -15.08
N ILE A 503 10.42 -21.14 -15.30
CA ILE A 503 9.56 -20.60 -14.24
C ILE A 503 8.58 -21.65 -13.72
N ILE A 504 7.93 -22.42 -14.60
CA ILE A 504 7.03 -23.51 -14.22
C ILE A 504 7.79 -24.52 -13.37
N GLU A 505 8.92 -25.03 -13.87
CA GLU A 505 9.71 -26.02 -13.14
C GLU A 505 10.20 -25.50 -11.77
N SER A 506 10.63 -24.24 -11.72
CA SER A 506 11.04 -23.61 -10.46
C SER A 506 9.89 -23.53 -9.46
N LEU A 507 8.68 -23.18 -9.90
CA LEU A 507 7.50 -23.09 -9.04
C LEU A 507 7.00 -24.48 -8.63
N GLU A 508 6.88 -25.42 -9.57
CA GLU A 508 6.46 -26.80 -9.30
C GLU A 508 7.35 -27.48 -8.27
N SER A 509 8.65 -27.18 -8.24
CA SER A 509 9.55 -27.72 -7.21
C SER A 509 9.22 -27.30 -5.78
N CYS A 510 8.31 -26.35 -5.58
CA CYS A 510 7.79 -25.90 -4.28
C CYS A 510 6.49 -26.59 -3.88
N PHE A 511 5.94 -27.47 -4.72
CA PHE A 511 4.68 -28.15 -4.49
C PHE A 511 4.86 -29.67 -4.56
N ASP A 512 4.15 -30.39 -3.70
CA ASP A 512 3.75 -31.75 -4.03
C ASP A 512 2.54 -31.72 -5.00
N LYS A 513 2.25 -32.86 -5.62
CA LYS A 513 1.17 -32.97 -6.61
C LYS A 513 -0.19 -32.57 -6.02
N GLN A 514 -0.46 -32.94 -4.78
CA GLN A 514 -1.77 -32.73 -4.17
C GLN A 514 -2.00 -31.25 -3.80
N ALA A 515 -0.97 -30.57 -3.30
CA ALA A 515 -1.00 -29.14 -3.03
C ALA A 515 -1.23 -28.34 -4.31
N LEU A 516 -0.60 -28.74 -5.42
CA LEU A 516 -0.83 -28.12 -6.73
C LEU A 516 -2.26 -28.34 -7.23
N ASP A 517 -2.77 -29.58 -7.16
CA ASP A 517 -4.15 -29.90 -7.55
C ASP A 517 -5.16 -29.10 -6.69
N ARG A 518 -4.90 -28.99 -5.38
CA ARG A 518 -5.72 -28.20 -4.46
C ARG A 518 -5.68 -26.71 -4.79
N LEU A 519 -4.51 -26.16 -5.08
CA LEU A 519 -4.35 -24.77 -5.52
C LEU A 519 -5.16 -24.49 -6.79
N MET A 520 -5.06 -25.37 -7.79
CA MET A 520 -5.81 -25.27 -9.05
C MET A 520 -7.32 -25.25 -8.80
N TYR A 521 -7.83 -26.17 -7.99
CA TYR A 521 -9.24 -26.24 -7.60
C TYR A 521 -9.72 -24.94 -6.92
N LEU A 522 -8.94 -24.43 -5.95
CA LEU A 522 -9.30 -23.22 -5.22
C LEU A 522 -9.30 -21.97 -6.12
N ILE A 523 -8.34 -21.85 -7.05
CA ILE A 523 -8.28 -20.76 -8.02
C ILE A 523 -9.51 -20.80 -8.94
N GLU A 524 -9.90 -21.98 -9.41
CA GLU A 524 -11.09 -22.12 -10.24
C GLU A 524 -12.36 -21.69 -9.48
N LEU A 525 -12.51 -22.16 -8.24
CA LEU A 525 -13.67 -21.86 -7.40
C LEU A 525 -13.77 -20.36 -7.07
N ALA A 526 -12.68 -19.78 -6.59
CA ALA A 526 -12.62 -18.36 -6.25
C ALA A 526 -12.74 -17.47 -7.50
N GLY A 527 -12.14 -17.88 -8.62
CA GLY A 527 -12.27 -17.19 -9.91
C GLY A 527 -13.71 -17.17 -10.44
N LYS A 528 -14.45 -18.29 -10.34
CA LYS A 528 -15.87 -18.34 -10.71
C LYS A 528 -16.72 -17.38 -9.87
N ARG A 529 -16.52 -17.37 -8.55
CA ARG A 529 -17.24 -16.46 -7.64
C ARG A 529 -16.92 -15.00 -7.91
N GLN A 530 -15.64 -14.68 -8.14
CA GLN A 530 -15.25 -13.31 -8.46
C GLN A 530 -15.83 -12.85 -9.80
N ALA A 531 -15.90 -13.72 -10.80
CA ALA A 531 -16.55 -13.42 -12.08
C ALA A 531 -18.06 -13.19 -11.92
N GLU A 532 -18.73 -13.98 -11.08
CA GLU A 532 -20.15 -13.78 -10.75
C GLU A 532 -20.37 -12.45 -10.01
N LEU A 533 -19.52 -12.14 -9.03
CA LEU A 533 -19.56 -10.87 -8.31
C LEU A 533 -19.38 -9.69 -9.26
N ILE A 534 -18.41 -9.74 -10.17
CA ILE A 534 -18.19 -8.70 -11.19
C ILE A 534 -19.44 -8.55 -12.07
N ARG A 535 -20.03 -9.65 -12.56
CA ARG A 535 -21.27 -9.59 -13.36
C ARG A 535 -22.45 -9.02 -12.59
N ASN A 536 -22.55 -9.29 -11.30
CA ASN A 536 -23.62 -8.75 -10.45
C ASN A 536 -23.39 -7.25 -10.19
N LEU A 537 -22.14 -6.83 -9.99
CA LEU A 537 -21.74 -5.44 -9.85
C LEU A 537 -21.95 -4.63 -11.13
N GLU A 538 -21.68 -5.22 -12.30
CA GLU A 538 -21.97 -4.60 -13.60
C GLU A 538 -23.47 -4.42 -13.86
N LYS A 539 -24.33 -5.22 -13.19
CA LYS A 539 -25.79 -5.07 -13.25
C LYS A 539 -26.32 -4.06 -12.23
N SER A 540 -25.61 -3.81 -11.15
CA SER A 540 -25.97 -2.76 -10.19
C SER A 540 -25.39 -1.42 -10.68
N ASP A 541 -26.20 -0.36 -10.75
CA ASP A 541 -25.73 0.99 -11.09
C ASP A 541 -24.74 1.59 -10.05
N ASP A 542 -24.28 0.79 -9.08
CA ASP A 542 -23.27 1.18 -8.09
C ASP A 542 -21.86 1.16 -8.71
N GLU A 543 -21.48 2.27 -9.34
CA GLU A 543 -20.12 2.53 -9.87
C GLU A 543 -19.01 2.45 -8.80
N ALA A 544 -19.36 2.33 -7.51
CA ALA A 544 -18.44 2.45 -6.38
C ALA A 544 -17.65 1.17 -6.03
N LEU A 545 -18.04 -0.01 -6.55
CA LEU A 545 -17.45 -1.30 -6.17
C LEU A 545 -16.66 -1.91 -7.32
N THR A 546 -15.48 -1.37 -7.62
CA THR A 546 -14.54 -2.04 -8.54
C THR A 546 -13.57 -2.90 -7.75
N ILE A 547 -13.53 -4.20 -8.03
CA ILE A 547 -12.53 -5.09 -7.45
C ILE A 547 -11.15 -4.63 -7.95
N PRO A 548 -10.24 -4.22 -7.03
CA PRO A 548 -8.91 -3.77 -7.39
C PRO A 548 -8.19 -4.81 -8.22
N ILE A 549 -7.51 -4.38 -9.28
CA ILE A 549 -6.89 -5.30 -10.26
C ILE A 549 -5.82 -6.20 -9.63
N TYR A 550 -5.27 -5.87 -8.46
CA TYR A 550 -4.31 -6.74 -7.76
C TYR A 550 -4.97 -7.82 -6.90
N GLU A 551 -6.28 -7.73 -6.65
CA GLU A 551 -7.08 -8.76 -5.98
C GLU A 551 -7.80 -9.67 -6.97
N ARG A 552 -7.72 -9.34 -8.26
CA ARG A 552 -8.28 -10.17 -9.32
C ARG A 552 -7.49 -11.46 -9.43
N ILE A 553 -8.19 -12.56 -9.24
CA ILE A 553 -7.72 -13.90 -9.57
C ILE A 553 -7.75 -13.97 -11.10
N PRO A 554 -6.61 -14.23 -11.76
CA PRO A 554 -6.57 -14.33 -13.21
C PRO A 554 -7.45 -15.50 -13.64
N VAL A 555 -8.32 -15.25 -14.62
CA VAL A 555 -9.25 -16.28 -15.14
C VAL A 555 -8.43 -17.45 -15.67
N PRO A 556 -8.68 -18.69 -15.22
CA PRO A 556 -7.95 -19.86 -15.72
C PRO A 556 -7.91 -19.88 -17.25
N VAL A 557 -6.74 -20.17 -17.81
CA VAL A 557 -6.54 -20.27 -19.26
C VAL A 557 -7.45 -21.38 -19.79
N SER A 558 -8.29 -21.04 -20.76
CA SER A 558 -9.24 -22.00 -21.34
C SER A 558 -8.53 -23.14 -22.08
N GLU A 559 -9.13 -24.33 -22.14
CA GLU A 559 -8.53 -25.48 -22.83
C GLU A 559 -8.23 -25.19 -24.32
N SER A 560 -9.07 -24.41 -25.00
CA SER A 560 -8.83 -23.98 -26.38
C SER A 560 -7.64 -23.04 -26.49
N GLU A 561 -7.46 -22.14 -25.52
CA GLU A 561 -6.29 -21.27 -25.45
C GLU A 561 -5.01 -22.04 -25.10
N ILE A 562 -5.10 -23.04 -24.22
CA ILE A 562 -3.98 -23.95 -23.91
C ILE A 562 -3.51 -24.68 -25.16
N GLN A 563 -4.43 -25.23 -25.96
CA GLN A 563 -4.07 -25.90 -27.22
C GLN A 563 -3.42 -24.92 -28.22
N LYS A 564 -3.93 -23.69 -28.30
CA LYS A 564 -3.34 -22.63 -29.15
C LYS A 564 -1.93 -22.27 -28.68
N LEU A 565 -1.75 -22.00 -27.39
CA LEU A 565 -0.46 -21.65 -26.79
C LEU A 565 0.54 -22.79 -26.92
N SER A 566 0.12 -24.04 -26.67
CA SER A 566 0.94 -25.24 -26.81
C SER A 566 1.48 -25.35 -28.24
N LYS A 567 0.61 -25.23 -29.25
CA LYS A 567 0.99 -25.26 -30.66
C LYS A 567 1.96 -24.13 -31.03
N HIS A 568 1.72 -22.92 -30.55
CA HIS A 568 2.47 -21.73 -30.93
C HIS A 568 3.82 -21.61 -30.23
N HIS A 569 3.89 -22.00 -28.96
CA HIS A 569 5.08 -21.84 -28.12
C HIS A 569 5.83 -23.15 -27.89
N GLN A 570 5.32 -24.28 -28.40
CA GLN A 570 5.90 -25.62 -28.24
C GLN A 570 6.05 -26.01 -26.76
N ILE A 571 5.03 -25.71 -25.97
CA ILE A 571 4.96 -26.03 -24.55
C ILE A 571 3.96 -27.16 -24.37
N ASP A 572 4.29 -28.10 -23.50
CA ASP A 572 3.39 -29.17 -23.13
C ASP A 572 2.04 -28.62 -22.55
N PRO A 573 0.88 -29.13 -22.99
CA PRO A 573 -0.42 -28.68 -22.50
C PRO A 573 -0.60 -28.82 -20.98
N ASP A 574 -0.06 -29.88 -20.34
CA ASP A 574 -0.18 -30.05 -18.89
C ASP A 574 0.62 -28.97 -18.14
N SER A 575 1.82 -28.64 -18.64
CA SER A 575 2.61 -27.52 -18.11
C SER A 575 1.84 -26.19 -18.21
N LEU A 576 1.09 -25.95 -19.29
CA LEU A 576 0.24 -24.77 -19.43
C LEU A 576 -0.98 -24.77 -18.50
N ARG A 577 -1.55 -25.95 -18.20
CA ARG A 577 -2.60 -26.10 -17.18
C ARG A 577 -2.06 -25.73 -15.80
N HIS A 578 -0.87 -26.20 -15.44
CA HIS A 578 -0.22 -25.81 -14.18
C HIS A 578 0.11 -24.32 -14.17
N TRP A 579 0.68 -23.78 -15.26
CA TRP A 579 0.98 -22.36 -15.39
C TRP A 579 -0.23 -21.46 -15.15
N SER A 580 -1.41 -21.86 -15.63
CA SER A 580 -2.67 -21.15 -15.43
C SER A 580 -2.92 -20.81 -13.96
N ALA A 581 -2.58 -21.75 -13.04
CA ALA A 581 -2.65 -21.58 -11.60
C ALA A 581 -1.39 -20.93 -11.01
N LEU A 582 -0.20 -21.41 -11.37
CA LEU A 582 1.08 -20.95 -10.81
C LEU A 582 1.34 -19.46 -11.06
N ARG A 583 0.87 -18.89 -12.19
CA ARG A 583 1.00 -17.46 -12.46
C ARG A 583 0.23 -16.59 -11.45
N TYR A 584 -0.81 -17.13 -10.78
CA TYR A 584 -1.52 -16.38 -9.75
C TYR A 584 -0.60 -16.05 -8.58
N ILE A 585 0.29 -16.97 -8.20
CA ILE A 585 1.29 -16.77 -7.14
C ILE A 585 2.16 -15.55 -7.47
N LEU A 586 2.70 -15.51 -8.69
CA LEU A 586 3.54 -14.41 -9.15
C LEU A 586 2.76 -13.09 -9.31
N SER A 587 1.50 -13.17 -9.76
CA SER A 587 0.62 -11.99 -9.90
C SER A 587 0.26 -11.37 -8.55
N ALA A 588 -0.10 -12.19 -7.56
CA ALA A 588 -0.46 -11.77 -6.21
C ALA A 588 0.68 -11.02 -5.50
N HIS A 589 1.93 -11.38 -5.81
CA HIS A 589 3.13 -10.74 -5.29
C HIS A 589 3.73 -9.68 -6.23
N GLY A 590 3.04 -9.34 -7.33
CA GLY A 590 3.44 -8.25 -8.23
C GLY A 590 4.69 -8.52 -9.06
N PHE A 591 5.08 -9.79 -9.24
CA PHE A 591 6.22 -10.18 -10.08
C PHE A 591 5.91 -10.02 -11.57
N LEU A 592 4.68 -10.30 -12.00
CA LEU A 592 4.32 -10.24 -13.41
C LEU A 592 4.13 -8.79 -13.91
N ALA A 593 4.73 -8.49 -15.05
CA ALA A 593 4.52 -7.25 -15.78
C ALA A 593 3.19 -7.31 -16.54
N ARG A 594 2.54 -6.14 -16.69
CA ARG A 594 1.27 -6.03 -17.45
C ARG A 594 1.46 -5.37 -18.81
N ARG A 595 2.59 -4.69 -19.02
CA ARG A 595 2.90 -3.97 -20.25
C ARG A 595 4.39 -4.05 -20.55
N VAL A 596 4.72 -4.00 -21.83
CA VAL A 596 6.09 -3.85 -22.35
C VAL A 596 6.06 -2.75 -23.40
N GLY A 597 6.62 -1.59 -23.05
CA GLY A 597 6.38 -0.36 -23.80
C GLY A 597 4.88 -0.05 -23.82
N ASP A 598 4.32 0.16 -25.00
CA ASP A 598 2.90 0.47 -25.19
C ASP A 598 1.99 -0.77 -25.25
N ARG A 599 2.58 -1.95 -25.45
CA ARG A 599 1.85 -3.21 -25.62
C ARG A 599 1.46 -3.81 -24.28
N THR A 600 0.26 -4.38 -24.23
CA THR A 600 -0.26 -5.09 -23.06
C THR A 600 0.22 -6.53 -23.11
N VAL A 601 0.65 -7.07 -21.97
CA VAL A 601 0.97 -8.50 -21.86
C VAL A 601 -0.36 -9.27 -21.87
N PRO A 602 -0.51 -10.34 -22.70
CA PRO A 602 -1.72 -11.16 -22.71
C PRO A 602 -2.07 -11.67 -21.31
N GLU A 603 -3.35 -11.92 -21.05
CA GLU A 603 -3.78 -12.41 -19.73
C GLU A 603 -3.07 -13.72 -19.36
N SER A 604 -2.87 -14.63 -20.32
CA SER A 604 -2.10 -15.87 -20.15
C SER A 604 -0.68 -15.64 -19.65
N GLY A 605 -0.12 -14.44 -19.81
CA GLY A 605 1.25 -14.08 -19.40
C GLY A 605 2.34 -14.67 -20.30
N VAL A 606 1.96 -15.38 -21.37
CA VAL A 606 2.87 -16.05 -22.31
C VAL A 606 3.04 -15.18 -23.55
N THR A 607 4.27 -14.86 -23.91
CA THR A 607 4.57 -13.93 -25.01
C THR A 607 5.63 -14.47 -25.95
N PHE A 608 5.57 -14.01 -27.21
CA PHE A 608 6.73 -13.97 -28.08
C PHE A 608 7.49 -12.67 -27.83
N VAL A 609 8.82 -12.72 -27.82
CA VAL A 609 9.65 -11.54 -27.57
C VAL A 609 10.80 -11.51 -28.55
N VAL A 610 11.05 -10.34 -29.12
CA VAL A 610 12.23 -10.07 -29.92
C VAL A 610 13.09 -9.06 -29.17
N PHE A 611 14.35 -9.42 -28.95
CA PHE A 611 15.35 -8.60 -28.28
C PHE A 611 16.33 -8.02 -29.29
N GLU A 612 16.76 -6.79 -29.04
CA GLU A 612 17.82 -6.13 -29.80
C GLU A 612 19.14 -6.21 -29.02
N SER A 613 20.18 -6.80 -29.59
CA SER A 613 21.47 -7.04 -28.92
C SER A 613 22.61 -6.35 -29.65
N ASN A 614 23.42 -5.55 -28.95
CA ASN A 614 24.68 -5.00 -29.49
C ASN A 614 25.78 -6.06 -29.67
N GLN A 615 25.63 -7.22 -29.05
CA GLN A 615 26.61 -8.30 -29.16
C GLN A 615 26.18 -9.24 -30.28
N SER A 616 27.08 -9.47 -31.24
CA SER A 616 26.92 -10.54 -32.24
C SER A 616 27.01 -11.88 -31.53
N THR A 617 25.90 -12.31 -30.94
CA THR A 617 25.76 -13.66 -30.43
C THR A 617 25.57 -14.60 -31.62
N THR A 618 25.97 -15.86 -31.50
CA THR A 618 25.70 -16.88 -32.52
C THR A 618 24.21 -17.07 -32.80
N GLU A 619 23.34 -16.63 -31.89
CA GLU A 619 21.89 -16.65 -32.02
C GLU A 619 21.31 -15.41 -32.68
N ALA A 620 22.01 -14.27 -32.64
CA ALA A 620 21.61 -13.07 -33.35
C ALA A 620 21.83 -13.31 -34.85
N GLY A 621 20.74 -13.31 -35.61
CA GLY A 621 20.82 -13.37 -37.07
C GLY A 621 21.53 -12.14 -37.66
N LYS A 622 21.47 -11.99 -38.99
CA LYS A 622 22.05 -10.82 -39.69
C LYS A 622 21.52 -9.46 -39.21
N SER A 623 20.41 -9.44 -38.46
CA SER A 623 19.70 -8.26 -37.99
C SER A 623 20.00 -7.83 -36.54
N GLU A 624 20.95 -8.47 -35.82
CA GLU A 624 21.19 -8.19 -34.38
C GLU A 624 19.96 -8.45 -33.47
N LEU A 625 18.96 -9.14 -34.00
CA LEU A 625 17.72 -9.49 -33.30
C LEU A 625 17.75 -10.94 -32.81
N ILE A 626 17.31 -11.14 -31.57
CA ILE A 626 17.18 -12.45 -30.92
C ILE A 626 15.71 -12.70 -30.65
N GLY A 627 15.13 -13.69 -31.31
CA GLY A 627 13.75 -14.11 -31.08
C GLY A 627 13.65 -15.19 -30.01
N ARG A 628 12.69 -15.04 -29.08
CA ARG A 628 12.32 -16.06 -28.11
C ARG A 628 10.80 -16.24 -28.06
N ALA A 629 10.36 -17.49 -28.13
CA ALA A 629 8.99 -17.89 -27.80
C ALA A 629 8.88 -18.21 -26.30
N ALA A 630 7.65 -18.40 -25.81
CA ALA A 630 7.39 -18.91 -24.47
C ALA A 630 8.01 -18.06 -23.36
N GLN A 631 8.00 -16.74 -23.48
CA GLN A 631 8.59 -15.86 -22.47
C GLN A 631 7.53 -15.32 -21.51
N VAL A 632 7.90 -15.23 -20.24
CA VAL A 632 7.15 -14.54 -19.19
C VAL A 632 7.87 -13.27 -18.81
N VAL A 633 7.11 -12.18 -18.69
CA VAL A 633 7.66 -10.86 -18.41
C VAL A 633 7.51 -10.53 -16.92
N PHE A 634 8.63 -10.35 -16.25
CA PHE A 634 8.71 -9.98 -14.85
C PHE A 634 9.03 -8.48 -14.71
N ARG A 635 8.55 -7.88 -13.62
CA ARG A 635 8.96 -6.53 -13.21
C ARG A 635 10.36 -6.58 -12.62
N GLY A 636 11.16 -5.54 -12.86
CA GLY A 636 12.51 -5.43 -12.30
C GLY A 636 12.53 -4.99 -10.83
N ASN A 637 11.43 -4.44 -10.28
CA ASN A 637 11.37 -3.97 -8.89
C ASN A 637 11.77 -5.06 -7.86
N PRO A 638 11.20 -6.29 -7.88
CA PRO A 638 11.60 -7.32 -6.92
C PRO A 638 13.09 -7.68 -7.01
N PHE A 639 13.67 -7.67 -8.21
CA PHE A 639 15.10 -7.93 -8.42
C PHE A 639 15.96 -6.77 -7.92
N GLN A 640 15.52 -5.53 -8.12
CA GLN A 640 16.19 -4.34 -7.58
C GLN A 640 16.15 -4.31 -6.05
N GLU A 641 15.03 -4.72 -5.45
CA GLU A 641 14.90 -4.82 -4.00
C GLU A 641 15.83 -5.89 -3.43
N HIS A 642 15.98 -7.03 -4.12
CA HIS A 642 16.79 -8.15 -3.65
C HIS A 642 18.30 -7.99 -3.96
N PHE A 643 18.68 -7.67 -5.19
CA PHE A 643 20.08 -7.55 -5.63
C PHE A 643 20.64 -6.12 -5.61
N GLY A 644 19.81 -5.11 -5.33
CA GLY A 644 20.22 -3.71 -5.33
C GLY A 644 20.22 -3.05 -6.71
N PRO A 645 20.85 -1.87 -6.87
CA PRO A 645 20.78 -1.08 -8.10
C PRO A 645 21.44 -1.75 -9.32
N HIS A 646 22.34 -2.70 -9.09
CA HIS A 646 23.09 -3.45 -10.10
C HIS A 646 22.44 -4.81 -10.46
N TRP A 647 21.15 -5.00 -10.12
CA TRP A 647 20.46 -6.26 -10.34
C TRP A 647 20.49 -6.76 -11.79
N ARG A 648 20.54 -5.84 -12.77
CA ARG A 648 20.59 -6.18 -14.20
C ARG A 648 21.86 -6.94 -14.58
N ASP A 649 22.96 -6.75 -13.85
CA ASP A 649 24.24 -7.39 -14.13
C ASP A 649 24.20 -8.91 -13.87
N LYS A 650 23.11 -9.39 -13.27
CA LYS A 650 22.81 -10.82 -13.11
C LYS A 650 22.23 -11.48 -14.37
N PHE A 651 21.86 -10.70 -15.38
CA PHE A 651 21.16 -11.17 -16.57
C PHE A 651 21.84 -10.70 -17.86
N THR A 652 21.45 -11.28 -18.99
CA THR A 652 21.96 -10.85 -20.29
C THR A 652 21.36 -9.50 -20.66
N ALA A 653 22.19 -8.45 -20.71
CA ALA A 653 21.74 -7.11 -21.04
C ALA A 653 21.46 -6.99 -22.55
N VAL A 654 20.27 -6.48 -22.90
CA VAL A 654 19.84 -6.19 -24.28
C VAL A 654 19.44 -4.72 -24.39
N ASN A 655 19.43 -4.15 -25.59
CA ASN A 655 19.07 -2.74 -25.80
C ASN A 655 17.58 -2.51 -25.56
N SER A 656 16.76 -3.33 -26.20
CA SER A 656 15.31 -3.20 -26.22
C SER A 656 14.66 -4.58 -26.29
N ALA A 657 13.36 -4.62 -25.99
CA ALA A 657 12.51 -5.81 -26.14
C ALA A 657 11.15 -5.40 -26.69
N VAL A 658 10.65 -6.15 -27.67
CA VAL A 658 9.32 -5.96 -28.26
C VAL A 658 8.55 -7.27 -28.12
N ILE A 659 7.35 -7.21 -27.54
CA ILE A 659 6.46 -8.37 -27.43
C ILE A 659 5.55 -8.48 -28.66
N ALA A 660 5.28 -9.72 -29.09
CA ALA A 660 4.33 -10.05 -30.15
C ALA A 660 3.28 -11.04 -29.63
N GLU A 661 2.02 -10.85 -30.07
CA GLU A 661 0.89 -11.68 -29.63
C GLU A 661 0.67 -12.89 -30.54
N THR A 662 1.04 -12.79 -31.83
CA THR A 662 0.86 -13.85 -32.81
C THR A 662 2.19 -14.28 -33.45
N PRO A 663 2.28 -15.52 -33.96
CA PRO A 663 3.47 -16.00 -34.68
C PRO A 663 3.83 -15.13 -35.89
N GLU A 664 2.84 -14.60 -36.61
CA GLU A 664 3.05 -13.76 -37.79
C GLU A 664 3.65 -12.41 -37.42
N GLU A 665 3.15 -11.82 -36.33
CA GLU A 665 3.70 -10.59 -35.78
C GLU A 665 5.11 -10.82 -35.25
N TYR A 666 5.35 -11.92 -34.54
CA TYR A 666 6.66 -12.30 -34.06
C TYR A 666 7.68 -12.41 -35.21
N GLN A 667 7.32 -13.09 -36.30
CA GLN A 667 8.19 -13.22 -37.47
C GLN A 667 8.42 -11.87 -38.15
N ARG A 668 7.41 -10.99 -38.18
CA ARG A 668 7.53 -9.63 -38.73
C ARG A 668 8.53 -8.78 -37.95
N VAL A 669 8.40 -8.78 -36.62
CA VAL A 669 9.32 -8.05 -35.72
C VAL A 669 10.73 -8.63 -35.80
N LEU A 670 10.86 -9.97 -35.84
CA LEU A 670 12.16 -10.65 -35.98
C LEU A 670 12.89 -10.30 -37.30
N ASN A 671 12.12 -9.96 -38.34
CA ASN A 671 12.63 -9.46 -39.62
C ASN A 671 12.92 -7.94 -39.62
N GLY A 672 12.81 -7.25 -38.48
CA GLY A 672 13.10 -5.82 -38.33
C GLY A 672 11.97 -4.89 -38.77
N ARG A 673 10.73 -5.38 -38.93
CA ARG A 673 9.57 -4.56 -39.33
C ARG A 673 8.71 -4.25 -38.10
N THR A 674 8.76 -3.01 -37.62
CA THR A 674 8.22 -2.62 -36.30
C THR A 674 6.80 -2.02 -36.32
N GLU A 675 6.27 -1.55 -37.46
CA GLU A 675 4.95 -0.91 -37.51
C GLU A 675 3.90 -1.67 -38.34
N PRO A 676 2.74 -2.01 -37.75
CA PRO A 676 1.55 -2.37 -38.51
C PRO A 676 0.94 -1.10 -39.11
N GLY A 677 1.53 -0.58 -40.20
CA GLY A 677 1.02 0.62 -40.87
C GLY A 677 1.90 1.20 -41.98
N GLN A 678 3.21 0.94 -42.00
CA GLN A 678 4.08 1.50 -43.04
C GLN A 678 4.05 0.73 -44.37
N THR A 679 3.74 -0.56 -44.37
CA THR A 679 3.72 -1.36 -45.61
C THR A 679 2.50 -1.13 -46.51
N GLU A 680 1.39 -0.59 -46.01
CA GLU A 680 0.23 -0.27 -46.88
C GLU A 680 0.44 1.01 -47.70
N ASN A 681 1.28 1.94 -47.25
CA ASN A 681 1.59 3.16 -48.02
C ASN A 681 2.70 2.96 -49.06
N GLU A 682 3.52 1.91 -48.94
CA GLU A 682 4.55 1.58 -49.95
C GLU A 682 4.00 0.68 -51.07
N ALA A 683 2.99 -0.16 -50.81
CA ALA A 683 2.35 -0.96 -51.86
C ALA A 683 1.33 -0.19 -52.72
N VAL A 684 0.89 0.99 -52.27
CA VAL A 684 0.00 1.90 -53.05
C VAL A 684 0.81 2.90 -53.90
N ASN A 685 2.12 3.01 -53.67
CA ASN A 685 3.02 3.90 -54.42
C ASN A 685 4.09 3.12 -55.24
N GLY A 686 3.90 1.83 -55.46
CA GLY A 686 4.75 0.96 -56.29
C GLY A 686 4.09 0.55 -57.59
#